data_AF-A0A284QKR7-F1
#
_entry.id   AF-A0A284QKR7-F1
#
_cell.length_a   1.000
_cell.length_b   1.000
_cell.length_c   1.000
_cell.angle_alpha   90.00
_cell.angle_beta   90.00
_cell.angle_gamma   90.00
#
_symmetry.space_group_name_H-M   'P 1'
#
loop_
_entity.id
_entity.type
_entity.pdbx_description
1 polymer ?
#
loop_
_entity_poly.entity_id
_entity_poly.type
_entity_poly.pdbx_seq_one_letter_code
_entity_poly.pdbx_strand_id
1 'polypeptide(L)'
;MLRARFPGAITGLKDFPRRAPCVSRLQKQILCRYLNGPGPQLPDQKDDDPLRPWATETYIKPIRPITAHSLGTLPPEPAEARAKMVPTQKELEGFMPNLVRFGWTVRSLSRHTEFGWALRMAYKFPDYATMISFVGLVGGVAKDEHHQPKTLSCTDNTLELELYSTQVTRHPSDEFTGRCFTVKDIRQERRFIDPFIYTMEAIDLRHHLNTLSVSRSPSPLKDIMRYMAIDGMVSLAGGLPHPSLFPFVDLEANVYSSNVDLHSTASRELIHLTIHKNDKNDGQAVDLATSLQYSPCTGLPWLLNYTHEFTRTVFRPAYKNYEVLLNEGSTDGWNKVVNLLCEMGDFILVEKQTYPTAQALWIPMGCNGVPIEMDAEGMRSDALEDALRSWNSDHPGVKRPHVLYTVPTGQNPTGCTMSARRKQEIYAICVKYDIIIVEDDPYYFLQFDEYNSGNGKQNGHALAPSYDESTFLSSLERTFLSFDTEGRVIRLDTFSKTLAPGNRVGWFTCNPVFTERLLRATEVATQTPSGWSQAILSELLRSWGISGYLKWLSGLRREYAVRRNWACDALGEAFDIKTGTSDEGLVVYDKGTRVRLFSFVPPRAGMFLWCKLYLEENQDFLAVKAEAGDEDPEATFERKLWKELVNEKVLLTPGSYYTTWQGKEKTSIATSGREYGVIFYRIAFSMTTASAIISIFAGLSPTT
;
A
#
# COMPACT_ATOMS: atom_id res chain seq x y z
N MET A 1 5.90 -2.53 38.16
CA MET A 1 5.77 -3.96 38.53
C MET A 1 7.11 -4.62 38.94
N LEU A 2 7.98 -3.92 39.68
CA LEU A 2 9.19 -4.51 40.29
C LEU A 2 9.27 -4.21 41.80
N ARG A 3 8.10 -4.08 42.44
CA ARG A 3 7.93 -3.90 43.90
C ARG A 3 7.26 -5.11 44.60
N ALA A 4 7.05 -6.22 43.89
CA ALA A 4 6.27 -7.36 44.37
C ALA A 4 7.07 -8.65 44.59
N ARG A 5 8.41 -8.62 44.67
CA ARG A 5 9.22 -9.85 44.81
C ARG A 5 10.28 -9.91 45.90
N PHE A 6 10.44 -8.89 46.75
CA PHE A 6 11.42 -8.97 47.86
C PHE A 6 10.94 -8.18 49.11
N PRO A 7 10.16 -8.78 50.02
CA PRO A 7 9.79 -8.16 51.28
C PRO A 7 10.80 -8.55 52.35
N GLY A 8 11.93 -7.84 52.45
CA GLY A 8 12.90 -8.15 53.50
C GLY A 8 14.31 -7.63 53.25
N ALA A 9 14.48 -6.33 53.04
CA ALA A 9 15.71 -5.61 53.32
C ALA A 9 15.46 -4.11 53.17
N ILE A 10 16.18 -3.30 53.93
CA ILE A 10 16.19 -1.83 53.95
C ILE A 10 15.21 -1.24 54.97
N THR A 11 15.49 -1.53 56.25
CA THR A 11 15.49 -0.48 57.28
C THR A 11 16.81 0.29 57.18
N GLY A 12 16.73 1.62 57.15
CA GLY A 12 17.88 2.50 57.33
C GLY A 12 18.37 3.18 56.06
N LEU A 13 17.90 4.41 55.84
CA LEU A 13 18.71 5.60 55.54
C LEU A 13 17.76 6.77 55.26
N LYS A 14 17.48 7.54 56.31
CA LYS A 14 16.99 8.91 56.23
C LYS A 14 18.20 9.85 56.16
N ASP A 15 18.01 10.95 55.44
CA ASP A 15 18.77 12.20 55.45
C ASP A 15 20.14 12.24 54.73
N PHE A 16 20.24 13.00 53.63
CA PHE A 16 20.96 14.30 53.53
C PHE A 16 20.72 14.98 52.13
N PRO A 17 20.92 16.31 51.98
CA PRO A 17 20.15 17.20 51.09
C PRO A 17 20.88 17.72 49.83
N ARG A 18 20.12 18.51 49.03
CA ARG A 18 20.51 19.22 47.79
C ARG A 18 21.59 20.31 48.00
N ARG A 19 22.65 20.30 47.15
CA ARG A 19 23.28 21.44 46.41
C ARG A 19 24.49 20.94 45.56
N ALA A 20 24.66 21.49 44.35
CA ALA A 20 25.60 21.11 43.25
C ALA A 20 27.03 21.70 43.42
N PRO A 21 28.02 21.67 42.46
CA PRO A 21 28.19 20.99 41.13
C PRO A 21 29.60 20.33 40.90
N CYS A 22 29.89 19.88 39.66
CA CYS A 22 31.21 19.57 39.03
C CYS A 22 31.79 18.13 39.01
N VAL A 23 31.53 17.45 37.88
CA VAL A 23 32.45 16.79 36.92
C VAL A 23 33.87 16.35 37.36
N SER A 24 34.20 15.12 36.92
CA SER A 24 35.52 14.49 36.71
C SER A 24 36.16 13.73 37.88
N ARG A 25 35.84 12.43 38.00
CA ARG A 25 36.79 11.33 38.34
C ARG A 25 36.17 9.93 38.51
N LEU A 26 34.94 9.68 38.05
CA LEU A 26 34.27 8.39 38.22
C LEU A 26 33.93 7.66 36.90
N GLN A 27 34.84 7.69 35.93
CA GLN A 27 34.73 6.88 34.69
C GLN A 27 36.05 6.19 34.29
N LYS A 28 37.03 6.07 35.19
CA LYS A 28 38.30 5.36 34.92
C LYS A 28 38.69 4.27 35.92
N GLN A 29 37.79 3.85 36.82
CA GLN A 29 38.10 2.81 37.82
C GLN A 29 37.15 1.60 37.87
N ILE A 30 36.20 1.48 36.94
CA ILE A 30 35.31 0.29 36.88
C ILE A 30 35.67 -0.66 35.71
N LEU A 31 36.67 -0.33 34.88
CA LEU A 31 37.10 -1.16 33.75
C LEU A 31 38.45 -1.89 33.94
N CYS A 32 38.89 -2.11 35.18
CA CYS A 32 40.16 -2.82 35.48
C CYS A 32 40.06 -3.86 36.60
N ARG A 33 38.86 -4.39 36.90
CA ARG A 33 38.69 -5.46 37.90
C ARG A 33 37.99 -6.74 37.41
N TYR A 34 37.77 -6.89 36.10
CA TYR A 34 37.15 -8.10 35.54
C TYR A 34 38.08 -8.98 34.68
N LEU A 35 39.37 -8.64 34.58
CA LEU A 35 40.29 -9.35 33.67
C LEU A 35 41.47 -10.05 34.32
N ASN A 36 41.55 -10.19 35.64
CA ASN A 36 42.61 -11.01 36.28
C ASN A 36 42.17 -11.55 37.65
N GLY A 37 41.81 -12.83 37.71
CA GLY A 37 41.59 -13.58 38.94
C GLY A 37 41.61 -15.10 38.64
N PRO A 38 42.26 -15.93 39.48
CA PRO A 38 42.61 -17.31 39.15
C PRO A 38 41.39 -18.24 39.24
N GLY A 39 41.27 -19.18 38.29
CA GLY A 39 40.17 -20.13 38.22
C GLY A 39 40.16 -21.13 39.39
N PRO A 40 38.98 -21.61 39.82
CA PRO A 40 38.88 -22.68 40.80
C PRO A 40 39.16 -24.05 40.14
N GLN A 41 39.92 -24.88 40.87
CA GLN A 41 40.21 -26.28 40.54
C GLN A 41 38.93 -27.12 40.55
N LEU A 42 38.77 -27.98 39.55
CA LEU A 42 37.74 -29.03 39.47
C LEU A 42 38.17 -30.25 40.32
N PRO A 43 37.24 -30.93 41.02
CA PRO A 43 37.43 -32.30 41.43
C PRO A 43 37.01 -33.29 40.33
N ASP A 44 37.75 -34.39 40.29
CA ASP A 44 37.66 -35.51 39.35
C ASP A 44 36.34 -36.32 39.38
N GLN A 45 36.08 -36.98 38.23
CA GLN A 45 35.18 -38.14 37.99
C GLN A 45 33.65 -37.87 38.00
N LYS A 46 32.83 -38.36 37.05
CA LYS A 46 32.85 -39.60 36.24
C LYS A 46 31.90 -39.46 35.01
N ASP A 47 32.18 -40.21 33.94
CA ASP A 47 31.40 -40.32 32.70
C ASP A 47 29.96 -40.82 32.91
N ASP A 48 28.98 -40.13 32.31
CA ASP A 48 27.81 -40.65 31.58
C ASP A 48 26.73 -39.54 31.42
N ASP A 49 26.78 -38.79 30.31
CA ASP A 49 25.63 -38.00 29.83
C ASP A 49 25.71 -37.77 28.30
N PRO A 50 24.80 -38.36 27.49
CA PRO A 50 24.80 -38.20 26.05
C PRO A 50 23.95 -36.99 25.61
N LEU A 51 24.30 -35.77 26.04
CA LEU A 51 23.71 -34.53 25.52
C LEU A 51 24.75 -33.40 25.44
N ARG A 52 25.54 -33.39 24.36
CA ARG A 52 26.23 -32.18 23.88
C ARG A 52 25.95 -31.97 22.38
N PRO A 53 25.29 -30.87 21.98
CA PRO A 53 25.25 -30.46 20.59
C PRO A 53 26.62 -29.93 20.16
N TRP A 54 27.07 -30.35 18.99
CA TRP A 54 28.28 -29.86 18.33
C TRP A 54 28.15 -28.36 18.03
N ALA A 55 29.02 -27.56 18.65
CA ALA A 55 29.28 -26.19 18.19
C ALA A 55 30.17 -26.30 16.95
N THR A 56 29.62 -26.00 15.77
CA THR A 56 30.41 -25.77 14.56
C THR A 56 31.07 -24.40 14.66
N GLU A 57 32.40 -24.42 14.80
CA GLU A 57 33.29 -23.28 14.64
C GLU A 57 33.21 -22.76 13.20
N THR A 58 32.64 -21.57 13.00
CA THR A 58 32.82 -20.83 11.75
C THR A 58 33.98 -19.85 11.94
N TYR A 59 35.14 -20.20 11.39
CA TYR A 59 36.31 -19.33 11.27
C TYR A 59 35.96 -18.07 10.45
N ILE A 60 35.78 -16.94 11.11
CA ILE A 60 35.74 -15.62 10.45
C ILE A 60 37.18 -15.10 10.40
N LYS A 61 37.78 -15.08 9.20
CA LYS A 61 39.02 -14.31 8.95
C LYS A 61 38.68 -12.81 8.99
N PRO A 62 39.46 -11.97 9.69
CA PRO A 62 39.23 -10.54 9.69
C PRO A 62 39.64 -9.93 8.35
N ILE A 63 38.69 -9.26 7.68
CA ILE A 63 38.94 -8.42 6.50
C ILE A 63 39.56 -7.11 7.01
N ARG A 64 40.78 -6.80 6.57
CA ARG A 64 41.46 -5.51 6.82
C ARG A 64 40.88 -4.41 5.91
N PRO A 65 40.90 -3.13 6.32
CA PRO A 65 40.41 -2.04 5.51
C PRO A 65 41.36 -1.77 4.34
N ILE A 66 40.82 -1.69 3.11
CA ILE A 66 41.56 -1.26 1.93
C ILE A 66 41.43 0.26 1.82
N THR A 67 42.54 0.96 2.06
CA THR A 67 42.74 2.36 1.69
C THR A 67 43.04 2.47 0.19
N ALA A 68 42.44 3.47 -0.45
CA ALA A 68 42.66 3.82 -1.84
C ALA A 68 44.12 4.24 -2.11
N HIS A 69 44.78 3.58 -3.07
CA HIS A 69 45.66 4.18 -4.07
C HIS A 69 46.21 3.12 -5.05
N SER A 70 46.41 3.57 -6.30
CA SER A 70 47.13 2.95 -7.44
C SER A 70 46.33 2.06 -8.41
N LEU A 71 46.14 2.62 -9.61
CA LEU A 71 45.81 1.96 -10.87
C LEU A 71 46.88 0.91 -11.21
N GLY A 72 46.44 -0.31 -11.51
CA GLY A 72 47.28 -1.39 -12.03
C GLY A 72 46.39 -2.48 -12.67
N THR A 73 46.71 -2.81 -13.92
CA THR A 73 46.06 -3.79 -14.81
C THR A 73 45.78 -5.15 -14.16
N LEU A 74 44.55 -5.66 -14.31
CA LEU A 74 44.16 -7.04 -13.94
C LEU A 74 44.66 -8.07 -14.98
N PRO A 75 45.14 -9.26 -14.57
CA PRO A 75 45.52 -10.34 -15.48
C PRO A 75 44.30 -11.13 -15.99
N PRO A 76 44.40 -11.86 -17.12
CA PRO A 76 43.27 -12.54 -17.75
C PRO A 76 42.92 -13.85 -17.00
N GLU A 77 41.62 -14.14 -16.87
CA GLU A 77 41.10 -15.38 -16.30
C GLU A 77 41.39 -16.62 -17.19
N PRO A 78 41.50 -17.84 -16.62
CA PRO A 78 41.82 -19.06 -17.36
C PRO A 78 40.67 -19.58 -18.23
N ALA A 79 41.03 -20.17 -19.36
CA ALA A 79 40.16 -20.59 -20.47
C ALA A 79 39.17 -21.75 -20.20
N GLU A 80 38.98 -22.20 -18.96
CA GLU A 80 38.12 -23.36 -18.63
C GLU A 80 36.67 -22.98 -18.26
N ALA A 81 36.33 -21.68 -18.17
CA ALA A 81 34.95 -21.23 -17.94
C ALA A 81 34.07 -21.20 -19.21
N ARG A 82 34.60 -21.51 -20.40
CA ARG A 82 33.89 -21.34 -21.70
C ARG A 82 33.05 -22.53 -22.17
N ALA A 83 32.95 -23.64 -21.43
CA ALA A 83 32.34 -24.88 -21.93
C ALA A 83 30.98 -25.27 -21.31
N LYS A 84 30.29 -24.39 -20.56
CA LYS A 84 28.95 -24.68 -19.98
C LYS A 84 27.91 -23.61 -20.28
N MET A 85 27.70 -23.26 -21.55
CA MET A 85 26.53 -22.49 -22.00
C MET A 85 26.22 -22.79 -23.48
N VAL A 86 26.01 -24.07 -23.81
CA VAL A 86 25.45 -24.46 -25.11
C VAL A 86 24.14 -25.19 -24.83
N PRO A 87 22.97 -24.63 -25.23
CA PRO A 87 21.69 -25.31 -25.08
C PRO A 87 21.71 -26.65 -25.80
N THR A 88 21.13 -27.67 -25.17
CA THR A 88 21.00 -29.00 -25.74
C THR A 88 19.98 -28.99 -26.88
N GLN A 89 20.11 -29.91 -27.83
CA GLN A 89 19.20 -30.04 -28.98
C GLN A 89 17.72 -30.19 -28.55
N LYS A 90 17.48 -30.76 -27.37
CA LYS A 90 16.16 -30.93 -26.75
C LYS A 90 15.53 -29.63 -26.26
N GLU A 91 16.34 -28.66 -25.84
CA GLU A 91 15.89 -27.30 -25.46
C GLU A 91 15.56 -26.46 -26.72
N LEU A 92 16.28 -26.71 -27.83
CA LEU A 92 16.01 -26.09 -29.12
C LEU A 92 14.76 -26.66 -29.81
N GLU A 93 14.46 -27.95 -29.65
CA GLU A 93 13.22 -28.56 -30.15
C GLU A 93 11.96 -28.00 -29.45
N GLY A 94 12.07 -27.58 -28.18
CA GLY A 94 11.02 -26.87 -27.44
C GLY A 94 10.71 -25.45 -27.94
N PHE A 95 11.56 -24.88 -28.81
CA PHE A 95 11.42 -23.55 -29.39
C PHE A 95 10.50 -23.52 -30.62
N MET A 96 10.36 -24.65 -31.34
CA MET A 96 9.60 -24.75 -32.59
C MET A 96 8.12 -24.35 -32.48
N PRO A 97 7.36 -24.68 -31.40
CA PRO A 97 5.96 -24.30 -31.28
C PRO A 97 5.74 -22.77 -31.17
N ASN A 98 6.71 -22.04 -30.59
CA ASN A 98 6.61 -20.59 -30.41
C ASN A 98 6.91 -19.82 -31.69
N LEU A 99 7.85 -20.29 -32.52
CA LEU A 99 8.15 -19.68 -33.83
C LEU A 99 6.98 -19.80 -34.82
N VAL A 100 6.26 -20.93 -34.79
CA VAL A 100 5.06 -21.15 -35.61
C VAL A 100 3.90 -20.23 -35.16
N ARG A 101 3.78 -19.97 -33.86
CA ARG A 101 2.76 -19.05 -33.29
C ARG A 101 2.92 -17.60 -33.75
N PHE A 102 4.11 -17.20 -34.20
CA PHE A 102 4.40 -15.87 -34.78
C PHE A 102 4.44 -15.85 -36.32
N GLY A 103 4.11 -16.96 -37.01
CA GLY A 103 3.94 -17.00 -38.46
C GLY A 103 5.22 -17.28 -39.28
N TRP A 104 6.29 -17.78 -38.66
CA TRP A 104 7.55 -18.08 -39.35
C TRP A 104 7.54 -19.52 -39.87
N THR A 105 7.74 -19.72 -41.18
CA THR A 105 7.95 -21.05 -41.77
C THR A 105 9.44 -21.27 -42.00
N VAL A 106 10.06 -22.19 -41.24
CA VAL A 106 11.46 -22.58 -41.43
C VAL A 106 11.55 -23.52 -42.63
N ARG A 107 11.81 -22.98 -43.83
CA ARG A 107 12.19 -23.80 -45.00
C ARG A 107 13.71 -23.99 -45.02
N SER A 108 14.12 -25.21 -44.66
CA SER A 108 15.48 -25.78 -44.71
C SER A 108 16.59 -25.04 -43.95
N LEU A 109 17.04 -25.65 -42.86
CA LEU A 109 18.32 -25.34 -42.20
C LEU A 109 19.48 -25.66 -43.14
N SER A 110 20.04 -24.63 -43.79
CA SER A 110 21.39 -24.72 -44.37
C SER A 110 22.40 -24.10 -43.41
N ARG A 111 23.54 -24.78 -43.26
CA ARG A 111 24.49 -24.61 -42.15
C ARG A 111 25.25 -23.27 -42.22
N HIS A 112 25.50 -22.71 -41.03
CA HIS A 112 26.58 -21.78 -40.63
C HIS A 112 26.34 -20.28 -40.42
N THR A 113 25.23 -19.66 -40.86
CA THR A 113 25.01 -18.21 -40.60
C THR A 113 24.02 -17.90 -39.49
N GLU A 114 22.94 -18.67 -39.34
CA GLU A 114 21.90 -18.40 -38.32
C GLU A 114 22.30 -18.86 -36.90
N PHE A 115 23.17 -19.87 -36.79
CA PHE A 115 23.68 -20.35 -35.49
C PHE A 115 24.58 -19.32 -34.79
N GLY A 116 25.27 -18.47 -35.56
CA GLY A 116 26.08 -17.37 -35.04
C GLY A 116 25.24 -16.20 -34.50
N TRP A 117 24.00 -16.06 -34.97
CA TRP A 117 23.10 -14.97 -34.58
C TRP A 117 22.50 -15.21 -33.19
N ALA A 118 22.05 -16.44 -32.91
CA ALA A 118 21.52 -16.84 -31.60
C ALA A 118 22.60 -16.78 -30.49
N LEU A 119 23.83 -17.20 -30.78
CA LEU A 119 24.94 -17.18 -29.81
C LEU A 119 25.43 -15.75 -29.49
N ARG A 120 25.38 -14.81 -30.44
CA ARG A 120 25.76 -13.40 -30.19
C ARG A 120 24.70 -12.61 -29.42
N MET A 121 23.43 -12.96 -29.58
CA MET A 121 22.31 -12.41 -28.80
C MET A 121 22.36 -12.87 -27.33
N ALA A 122 22.60 -14.17 -27.10
CA ALA A 122 22.72 -14.73 -25.75
C ALA A 122 23.86 -14.12 -24.92
N TYR A 123 24.90 -13.59 -25.59
CA TYR A 123 26.03 -12.92 -24.92
C TYR A 123 25.77 -11.44 -24.57
N LYS A 124 24.78 -10.79 -25.19
CA LYS A 124 24.49 -9.35 -25.01
C LYS A 124 23.31 -9.06 -24.08
N PHE A 125 22.48 -10.06 -23.78
CA PHE A 125 21.31 -9.90 -22.91
C PHE A 125 21.46 -10.81 -21.68
N PRO A 126 21.56 -10.25 -20.46
CA PRO A 126 21.89 -11.03 -19.26
C PRO A 126 20.74 -11.92 -18.74
N ASP A 127 19.52 -11.77 -19.26
CA ASP A 127 18.41 -12.68 -18.98
C ASP A 127 17.47 -12.91 -20.17
N TYR A 128 16.74 -14.02 -20.07
CA TYR A 128 15.84 -14.58 -21.07
C TYR A 128 14.61 -13.70 -21.37
N ALA A 129 14.16 -12.90 -20.41
CA ALA A 129 12.98 -12.04 -20.54
C ALA A 129 13.28 -10.82 -21.42
N THR A 130 14.46 -10.24 -21.24
CA THR A 130 14.94 -9.08 -22.02
C THR A 130 15.12 -9.43 -23.50
N MET A 131 15.58 -10.66 -23.79
CA MET A 131 15.72 -11.17 -25.15
C MET A 131 14.37 -11.36 -25.84
N ILE A 132 13.34 -11.87 -25.14
CA ILE A 132 11.98 -12.06 -25.69
C ILE A 132 11.33 -10.71 -26.02
N SER A 133 11.47 -9.70 -25.15
CA SER A 133 10.95 -8.35 -25.41
C SER A 133 11.62 -7.70 -26.63
N PHE A 134 12.92 -7.94 -26.85
CA PHE A 134 13.63 -7.44 -28.03
C PHE A 134 13.20 -8.14 -29.33
N VAL A 135 13.05 -9.47 -29.31
CA VAL A 135 12.56 -10.24 -30.47
C VAL A 135 11.10 -9.88 -30.81
N GLY A 136 10.27 -9.64 -29.80
CA GLY A 136 8.91 -9.14 -29.98
C GLY A 136 8.85 -7.74 -30.61
N LEU A 137 9.79 -6.86 -30.25
CA LEU A 137 9.89 -5.51 -30.82
C LEU A 137 10.30 -5.54 -32.30
N VAL A 138 11.27 -6.39 -32.67
CA VAL A 138 11.71 -6.54 -34.07
C VAL A 138 10.65 -7.24 -34.93
N GLY A 139 9.92 -8.21 -34.37
CA GLY A 139 8.80 -8.88 -35.04
C GLY A 139 7.56 -7.99 -35.23
N GLY A 140 7.37 -6.99 -34.37
CA GLY A 140 6.25 -6.04 -34.43
C GLY A 140 6.40 -4.95 -35.50
N VAL A 141 7.61 -4.70 -36.00
CA VAL A 141 7.92 -3.59 -36.93
C VAL A 141 7.99 -4.06 -38.40
N ALA A 142 7.84 -5.35 -38.69
CA ALA A 142 8.08 -5.92 -40.02
C ALA A 142 6.83 -6.50 -40.72
N LYS A 143 5.73 -5.72 -40.82
CA LYS A 143 4.63 -6.04 -41.74
C LYS A 143 4.14 -4.79 -42.46
N ASP A 144 4.13 -4.82 -43.79
CA ASP A 144 3.30 -3.92 -44.59
C ASP A 144 1.94 -4.57 -44.91
N GLU A 145 1.05 -3.81 -45.53
CA GLU A 145 -0.33 -4.22 -45.86
C GLU A 145 -0.42 -5.43 -46.82
N HIS A 146 0.69 -5.98 -47.33
CA HIS A 146 0.72 -7.09 -48.28
C HIS A 146 1.52 -8.33 -47.81
N HIS A 147 1.89 -8.40 -46.52
CA HIS A 147 2.44 -9.63 -45.90
C HIS A 147 3.71 -10.21 -46.55
N GLN A 148 4.60 -9.38 -47.12
CA GLN A 148 5.92 -9.81 -47.59
C GLN A 148 7.04 -9.49 -46.56
N PRO A 149 8.00 -10.39 -46.29
CA PRO A 149 9.10 -10.13 -45.35
C PRO A 149 10.15 -9.17 -45.94
N LYS A 150 10.47 -8.08 -45.22
CA LYS A 150 11.60 -7.17 -45.56
C LYS A 150 12.93 -7.72 -45.04
N THR A 151 14.00 -7.55 -45.82
CA THR A 151 15.36 -7.97 -45.47
C THR A 151 16.04 -6.89 -44.62
N LEU A 152 16.54 -7.26 -43.43
CA LEU A 152 17.44 -6.43 -42.63
C LEU A 152 18.87 -6.60 -43.15
N SER A 153 19.54 -5.50 -43.50
CA SER A 153 21.00 -5.49 -43.67
C SER A 153 21.65 -4.71 -42.52
N CYS A 154 22.76 -5.24 -42.01
CA CYS A 154 23.55 -4.64 -40.94
C CYS A 154 24.98 -4.48 -41.47
N THR A 155 25.50 -3.25 -41.47
CA THR A 155 26.92 -2.98 -41.62
C THR A 155 27.45 -2.36 -40.33
N ASP A 156 28.73 -2.62 -40.06
CA ASP A 156 29.34 -2.46 -38.75
C ASP A 156 29.13 -1.07 -38.13
N ASN A 157 28.37 -1.06 -37.03
CA ASN A 157 28.17 0.00 -36.03
C ASN A 157 27.05 1.04 -36.21
N THR A 158 26.10 0.88 -37.13
CA THR A 158 24.87 1.71 -37.14
C THR A 158 23.66 0.95 -37.64
N LEU A 159 22.55 1.02 -36.91
CA LEU A 159 21.25 0.49 -37.34
C LEU A 159 20.43 1.67 -37.88
N GLU A 160 20.43 1.86 -39.20
CA GLU A 160 19.59 2.87 -39.86
C GLU A 160 18.22 2.26 -40.21
N LEU A 161 17.15 2.91 -39.75
CA LEU A 161 15.76 2.60 -40.13
C LEU A 161 15.29 3.69 -41.10
N GLU A 162 15.31 3.41 -42.40
CA GLU A 162 14.67 4.28 -43.39
C GLU A 162 13.14 4.04 -43.41
N LEU A 163 12.38 5.02 -42.91
CA LEU A 163 10.93 5.05 -43.03
C LEU A 163 10.54 5.83 -44.30
N TYR A 164 10.20 5.13 -45.37
CA TYR A 164 9.54 5.75 -46.53
C TYR A 164 8.04 5.90 -46.27
N SER A 165 7.57 7.15 -46.29
CA SER A 165 6.16 7.53 -46.20
C SER A 165 5.56 7.69 -47.61
N THR A 166 4.51 6.93 -47.91
CA THR A 166 3.59 7.10 -49.05
C THR A 166 2.23 6.56 -48.60
N GLN A 167 1.06 7.19 -48.66
CA GLN A 167 0.57 8.49 -49.11
C GLN A 167 -0.62 8.84 -48.18
N VAL A 168 -0.68 10.06 -47.66
CA VAL A 168 -1.90 10.62 -47.04
C VAL A 168 -2.43 11.70 -47.97
N THR A 169 -3.71 11.61 -48.30
CA THR A 169 -4.46 12.59 -49.11
C THR A 169 -4.40 13.98 -48.47
N ARG A 170 -3.94 14.97 -49.24
CA ARG A 170 -3.70 16.37 -48.87
C ARG A 170 -5.00 17.14 -48.58
N HIS A 171 -4.96 17.99 -47.55
CA HIS A 171 -5.55 19.34 -47.57
C HIS A 171 -4.41 20.37 -47.69
N PRO A 172 -4.55 21.46 -48.48
CA PRO A 172 -3.44 22.36 -48.79
C PRO A 172 -3.44 23.59 -47.87
N SER A 173 -2.64 23.59 -46.80
CA SER A 173 -2.17 24.84 -46.16
C SER A 173 -0.95 24.76 -45.24
N ASP A 174 -0.44 23.58 -44.85
CA ASP A 174 0.55 23.57 -43.77
C ASP A 174 1.98 23.28 -44.27
N GLU A 175 2.84 24.29 -44.13
CA GLU A 175 4.29 24.24 -44.41
C GLU A 175 5.03 23.32 -43.42
N PHE A 176 5.88 22.46 -43.97
CA PHE A 176 6.78 21.58 -43.22
C PHE A 176 7.83 22.39 -42.45
N THR A 177 7.83 22.34 -41.11
CA THR A 177 9.03 22.63 -40.30
C THR A 177 9.60 21.32 -39.77
N GLY A 178 10.57 20.75 -40.49
CA GLY A 178 11.29 19.56 -40.04
C GLY A 178 12.16 19.87 -38.83
N ARG A 179 11.77 19.42 -37.64
CA ARG A 179 12.67 19.33 -36.48
C ARG A 179 13.37 17.97 -36.48
N CYS A 180 14.69 18.01 -36.43
CA CYS A 180 15.54 16.85 -36.20
C CYS A 180 15.58 16.59 -34.69
N PHE A 181 15.01 15.48 -34.22
CA PHE A 181 15.03 15.10 -32.80
C PHE A 181 16.39 14.50 -32.46
N THR A 182 17.03 14.99 -31.40
CA THR A 182 18.27 14.41 -30.88
C THR A 182 17.97 13.37 -29.79
N VAL A 183 18.91 12.46 -29.50
CA VAL A 183 18.78 11.42 -28.44
C VAL A 183 18.48 12.01 -27.05
N LYS A 184 18.74 13.31 -26.83
CA LYS A 184 18.34 14.03 -25.61
C LYS A 184 16.83 14.25 -25.52
N ASP A 185 16.15 14.48 -26.63
CA ASP A 185 14.71 14.77 -26.66
C ASP A 185 13.89 13.50 -26.36
N ILE A 186 14.41 12.33 -26.72
CA ILE A 186 13.82 11.01 -26.39
C ILE A 186 13.89 10.69 -24.88
N ARG A 187 14.76 11.35 -24.10
CA ARG A 187 14.81 11.14 -22.63
C ARG A 187 13.71 11.87 -21.87
N GLN A 188 13.12 12.92 -22.43
CA GLN A 188 12.03 13.66 -21.76
C GLN A 188 10.65 13.00 -21.93
N GLU A 189 10.46 12.12 -22.92
CA GLU A 189 9.17 11.44 -23.16
C GLU A 189 9.16 9.94 -22.82
N ARG A 190 10.26 9.38 -22.28
CA ARG A 190 10.27 7.98 -21.78
C ARG A 190 9.53 7.86 -20.45
N ARG A 191 8.20 7.70 -20.53
CA ARG A 191 7.33 7.13 -19.48
C ARG A 191 7.43 5.60 -19.41
N PHE A 192 8.64 5.05 -19.50
CA PHE A 192 8.93 3.66 -19.16
C PHE A 192 9.95 3.67 -18.03
N ILE A 193 9.53 3.15 -16.88
CA ILE A 193 10.32 2.99 -15.67
C ILE A 193 11.65 2.31 -16.04
N ASP A 194 12.76 2.94 -15.66
CA ASP A 194 14.11 2.47 -15.94
C ASP A 194 14.27 1.01 -15.44
N PRO A 195 14.71 0.05 -16.28
CA PRO A 195 15.04 -1.30 -15.85
C PRO A 195 16.00 -1.35 -14.66
N PHE A 196 16.81 -0.31 -14.43
CA PHE A 196 17.68 -0.20 -13.26
C PHE A 196 16.91 -0.13 -11.93
N ILE A 197 15.73 0.48 -11.88
CA ILE A 197 14.96 0.65 -10.63
C ILE A 197 14.52 -0.71 -10.08
N TYR A 198 14.19 -1.67 -10.95
CA TYR A 198 13.83 -3.03 -10.56
C TYR A 198 15.00 -3.89 -10.04
N THR A 199 16.22 -3.35 -9.94
CA THR A 199 17.38 -4.08 -9.41
C THR A 199 17.73 -3.73 -7.95
N MET A 200 17.16 -2.63 -7.41
CA MET A 200 17.48 -2.15 -6.07
C MET A 200 16.87 -3.05 -4.98
N GLU A 201 17.63 -3.28 -3.92
CA GLU A 201 17.18 -3.94 -2.69
C GLU A 201 16.80 -2.88 -1.65
N ALA A 202 15.85 -3.23 -0.79
CA ALA A 202 15.49 -2.40 0.34
C ALA A 202 16.70 -2.13 1.25
N ILE A 203 16.79 -0.92 1.79
CA ILE A 203 17.84 -0.57 2.75
C ILE A 203 17.52 -1.15 4.13
N ASP A 204 18.51 -1.17 5.02
CA ASP A 204 18.31 -1.58 6.40
C ASP A 204 17.62 -0.46 7.20
N LEU A 205 16.36 -0.70 7.58
CA LEU A 205 15.53 0.23 8.34
C LEU A 205 15.26 -0.24 9.78
N ARG A 206 16.09 -1.16 10.31
CA ARG A 206 15.89 -1.74 11.66
C ARG A 206 15.94 -0.71 12.79
N HIS A 207 16.57 0.45 12.59
CA HIS A 207 16.64 1.52 13.60
C HIS A 207 15.28 2.20 13.85
N HIS A 208 14.27 1.98 13.00
CA HIS A 208 12.89 2.41 13.24
C HIS A 208 12.07 1.47 14.11
N LEU A 209 12.56 0.25 14.36
CA LEU A 209 11.83 -0.73 15.17
C LEU A 209 11.83 -0.31 16.64
N ASN A 210 10.67 -0.39 17.26
CA ASN A 210 10.55 -0.16 18.70
C ASN A 210 11.16 -1.31 19.51
N THR A 211 11.36 -1.04 20.80
CA THR A 211 11.96 -1.97 21.77
C THR A 211 11.18 -3.28 21.85
N LEU A 212 9.85 -3.21 21.80
CA LEU A 212 8.96 -4.38 21.87
C LEU A 212 9.21 -5.32 20.68
N SER A 213 9.30 -4.78 19.47
CA SER A 213 9.41 -5.54 18.23
C SER A 213 10.79 -6.14 18.03
N VAL A 214 11.84 -5.42 18.45
CA VAL A 214 13.20 -5.96 18.53
C VAL A 214 13.27 -7.14 19.51
N SER A 215 12.52 -7.08 20.62
CA SER A 215 12.54 -8.11 21.66
C SER A 215 11.77 -9.40 21.31
N ARG A 216 10.98 -9.41 20.23
CA ARG A 216 10.22 -10.60 19.81
C ARG A 216 11.17 -11.67 19.26
N SER A 217 11.03 -12.90 19.76
CA SER A 217 11.73 -14.09 19.28
C SER A 217 10.75 -15.04 18.59
N PRO A 218 11.19 -15.82 17.58
CA PRO A 218 10.37 -16.88 17.00
C PRO A 218 9.91 -17.90 18.04
N SER A 219 8.71 -18.45 17.86
CA SER A 219 8.24 -19.57 18.70
C SER A 219 9.16 -20.80 18.52
N PRO A 220 9.66 -21.41 19.61
CA PRO A 220 10.43 -22.65 19.54
C PRO A 220 9.66 -23.80 18.90
N LEU A 221 8.32 -23.77 18.92
CA LEU A 221 7.49 -24.80 18.29
C LEU A 221 7.63 -24.83 16.76
N LYS A 222 8.13 -23.76 16.13
CA LYS A 222 8.40 -23.75 14.68
C LYS A 222 9.55 -24.66 14.29
N ASP A 223 10.50 -24.88 15.19
CA ASP A 223 11.58 -25.85 14.98
C ASP A 223 11.06 -27.28 14.85
N ILE A 224 9.84 -27.55 15.34
CA ILE A 224 9.19 -28.85 15.17
C ILE A 224 8.60 -28.98 13.76
N MET A 225 8.04 -27.90 13.20
CA MET A 225 7.38 -27.92 11.88
C MET A 225 8.33 -28.36 10.75
N ARG A 226 9.63 -27.99 10.82
CA ARG A 226 10.63 -28.46 9.83
C ARG A 226 10.82 -29.98 9.83
N TYR A 227 10.65 -30.64 10.99
CA TYR A 227 10.73 -32.10 11.08
C TYR A 227 9.41 -32.76 10.68
N MET A 228 8.27 -32.11 10.98
CA MET A 228 6.95 -32.60 10.55
C MET A 228 6.79 -32.66 9.03
N ALA A 229 7.55 -31.84 8.28
CA ALA A 229 7.55 -31.84 6.83
C ALA A 229 8.42 -32.95 6.19
N ILE A 230 9.15 -33.74 6.99
CA ILE A 230 9.95 -34.87 6.49
C ILE A 230 9.00 -35.97 6.02
N ASP A 231 9.20 -36.45 4.80
CA ASP A 231 8.37 -37.53 4.24
C ASP A 231 8.41 -38.79 5.12
N GLY A 232 7.25 -39.40 5.34
CA GLY A 232 7.08 -40.54 6.25
C GLY A 232 7.16 -40.22 7.75
N MET A 233 7.35 -38.96 8.16
CA MET A 233 7.36 -38.58 9.58
C MET A 233 5.99 -38.77 10.23
N VAL A 234 5.91 -39.62 11.25
CA VAL A 234 4.75 -39.69 12.15
C VAL A 234 4.94 -38.66 13.25
N SER A 235 4.26 -37.52 13.17
CA SER A 235 4.35 -36.47 14.19
C SER A 235 3.43 -36.74 15.36
N LEU A 236 4.01 -36.87 16.56
CA LEU A 236 3.31 -36.83 17.85
C LEU A 236 3.58 -35.51 18.61
N ALA A 237 4.20 -34.53 17.94
CA ALA A 237 4.72 -33.34 18.59
C ALA A 237 3.71 -32.17 18.58
N GLY A 238 2.93 -32.03 17.51
CA GLY A 238 1.98 -30.94 17.34
C GLY A 238 0.62 -31.22 17.98
N GLY A 239 -0.01 -30.20 18.56
CA GLY A 239 -1.40 -30.23 19.02
C GLY A 239 -2.41 -30.02 17.90
N LEU A 240 -2.21 -30.66 16.74
CA LEU A 240 -3.05 -30.48 15.55
C LEU A 240 -4.18 -31.53 15.53
N PRO A 241 -5.47 -31.12 15.59
CA PRO A 241 -6.58 -32.07 15.45
C PRO A 241 -6.59 -32.69 14.06
N HIS A 242 -6.87 -33.99 13.96
CA HIS A 242 -6.94 -34.67 12.66
C HIS A 242 -8.12 -34.13 11.83
N PRO A 243 -7.94 -33.80 10.53
CA PRO A 243 -9.01 -33.19 9.72
C PRO A 243 -10.31 -34.01 9.62
N SER A 244 -10.26 -35.34 9.80
CA SER A 244 -11.49 -36.16 9.84
C SER A 244 -12.45 -35.74 10.95
N LEU A 245 -11.96 -35.10 12.02
CA LEU A 245 -12.77 -34.62 13.15
C LEU A 245 -13.44 -33.26 12.88
N PHE A 246 -13.10 -32.58 11.79
CA PHE A 246 -13.79 -31.35 11.40
C PHE A 246 -15.18 -31.67 10.85
N PRO A 247 -16.27 -31.08 11.39
CA PRO A 247 -17.64 -31.48 11.05
C PRO A 247 -18.16 -30.87 9.73
N PHE A 248 -17.26 -30.55 8.80
CA PHE A 248 -17.59 -29.93 7.51
C PHE A 248 -17.08 -30.83 6.39
N VAL A 249 -17.96 -31.12 5.43
CA VAL A 249 -17.66 -31.97 4.27
C VAL A 249 -17.40 -31.10 3.05
N ASP A 250 -18.31 -30.17 2.76
CA ASP A 250 -18.19 -29.25 1.63
C ASP A 250 -18.62 -27.85 2.03
N LEU A 251 -18.12 -26.86 1.29
CA LEU A 251 -18.64 -25.50 1.26
C LEU A 251 -19.08 -25.18 -0.15
N GLU A 252 -20.32 -24.71 -0.28
CA GLU A 252 -20.88 -24.26 -1.55
C GLU A 252 -21.30 -22.80 -1.46
N ALA A 253 -21.02 -22.02 -2.50
CA ALA A 253 -21.41 -20.62 -2.58
C ALA A 253 -21.76 -20.22 -4.01
N ASN A 254 -22.84 -19.45 -4.17
CA ASN A 254 -23.12 -18.75 -5.43
C ASN A 254 -22.55 -17.34 -5.36
N VAL A 255 -21.66 -17.01 -6.28
CA VAL A 255 -20.97 -15.72 -6.35
C VAL A 255 -21.24 -15.06 -7.69
N TYR A 256 -21.08 -13.75 -7.80
CA TYR A 256 -21.18 -13.09 -9.09
C TYR A 256 -20.04 -13.52 -10.02
N SER A 257 -20.29 -13.53 -11.33
CA SER A 257 -19.19 -13.53 -12.30
C SER A 257 -18.43 -12.20 -12.24
N SER A 258 -17.16 -12.20 -12.66
CA SER A 258 -16.38 -10.97 -12.80
C SER A 258 -16.96 -9.97 -13.81
N ASN A 259 -17.90 -10.42 -14.64
CA ASN A 259 -18.53 -9.64 -15.70
C ASN A 259 -19.90 -9.10 -15.30
N VAL A 260 -20.35 -9.35 -14.07
CA VAL A 260 -21.69 -8.97 -13.63
C VAL A 260 -21.91 -7.46 -13.80
N ASP A 261 -23.04 -7.09 -14.37
CA ASP A 261 -23.49 -5.70 -14.37
C ASP A 261 -24.29 -5.44 -13.09
N LEU A 262 -23.66 -4.76 -12.12
CA LEU A 262 -24.27 -4.48 -10.82
C LEU A 262 -25.48 -3.53 -10.91
N HIS A 263 -25.60 -2.77 -12.00
CA HIS A 263 -26.74 -1.90 -12.28
C HIS A 263 -27.96 -2.63 -12.86
N SER A 264 -27.76 -3.77 -13.55
CA SER A 264 -28.84 -4.44 -14.27
C SER A 264 -29.81 -5.12 -13.29
N THR A 265 -31.11 -5.00 -13.60
CA THR A 265 -32.21 -5.72 -12.93
C THR A 265 -32.51 -7.08 -13.57
N ALA A 266 -31.80 -7.44 -14.65
CA ALA A 266 -31.90 -8.76 -15.27
C ALA A 266 -31.22 -9.84 -14.41
N SER A 267 -31.34 -11.12 -14.80
CA SER A 267 -30.67 -12.23 -14.13
C SER A 267 -29.15 -11.99 -14.10
N ARG A 268 -28.60 -11.83 -12.89
CA ARG A 268 -27.16 -11.67 -12.69
C ARG A 268 -26.47 -13.00 -12.95
N GLU A 269 -25.39 -12.97 -13.73
CA GLU A 269 -24.57 -14.16 -13.96
C GLU A 269 -23.91 -14.58 -12.65
N LEU A 270 -24.12 -15.83 -12.27
CA LEU A 270 -23.56 -16.44 -11.07
C LEU A 270 -22.58 -17.56 -11.44
N ILE A 271 -21.53 -17.69 -10.65
CA ILE A 271 -20.62 -18.82 -10.64
C ILE A 271 -20.89 -19.61 -9.36
N HIS A 272 -20.96 -20.93 -9.46
CA HIS A 272 -21.05 -21.80 -8.31
C HIS A 272 -19.64 -22.23 -7.88
N LEU A 273 -19.28 -21.94 -6.63
CA LEU A 273 -18.05 -22.38 -6.00
C LEU A 273 -18.33 -23.59 -5.13
N THR A 274 -17.45 -24.59 -5.21
CA THR A 274 -17.48 -25.77 -4.35
C THR A 274 -16.08 -25.99 -3.80
N ILE A 275 -15.96 -26.09 -2.48
CA ILE A 275 -14.70 -26.39 -1.77
C ILE A 275 -14.90 -27.67 -0.99
N HIS A 276 -14.15 -28.72 -1.34
CA HIS A 276 -14.30 -30.04 -0.77
C HIS A 276 -13.36 -30.25 0.42
N LYS A 277 -13.70 -31.18 1.32
CA LYS A 277 -12.86 -31.46 2.50
C LYS A 277 -11.47 -31.96 2.14
N ASN A 278 -11.37 -32.98 1.30
CA ASN A 278 -10.13 -33.69 1.02
C ASN A 278 -9.97 -33.86 -0.49
N ASP A 279 -9.95 -32.76 -1.23
CA ASP A 279 -9.76 -32.81 -2.67
C ASP A 279 -8.40 -32.26 -3.06
N LYS A 280 -7.51 -33.16 -3.48
CA LYS A 280 -6.18 -32.84 -4.00
C LYS A 280 -6.16 -32.67 -5.52
N ASN A 281 -7.31 -32.63 -6.18
CA ASN A 281 -7.39 -32.50 -7.64
C ASN A 281 -7.08 -31.08 -8.14
N ASP A 282 -6.58 -31.00 -9.38
CA ASP A 282 -6.07 -29.81 -10.11
C ASP A 282 -7.08 -28.65 -10.34
N GLY A 283 -8.22 -28.66 -9.67
CA GLY A 283 -9.33 -27.74 -9.89
C GLY A 283 -9.62 -26.72 -8.79
N GLN A 284 -9.19 -26.92 -7.54
CA GLN A 284 -9.47 -26.00 -6.41
C GLN A 284 -8.22 -25.22 -5.97
N ALA A 285 -8.42 -24.02 -5.41
CA ALA A 285 -7.32 -23.23 -4.85
C ALA A 285 -6.79 -23.83 -3.53
N VAL A 286 -7.69 -24.35 -2.70
CA VAL A 286 -7.41 -24.94 -1.37
C VAL A 286 -8.57 -25.82 -0.92
N ASP A 287 -8.30 -26.89 -0.16
CA ASP A 287 -9.32 -27.77 0.45
C ASP A 287 -9.72 -27.36 1.89
N LEU A 288 -10.83 -27.89 2.42
CA LEU A 288 -11.25 -27.59 3.79
C LEU A 288 -10.38 -28.25 4.86
N ALA A 289 -9.76 -29.41 4.58
CA ALA A 289 -8.86 -30.05 5.53
C ALA A 289 -7.64 -29.18 5.86
N THR A 290 -7.13 -28.46 4.87
CA THR A 290 -6.00 -27.54 4.97
C THR A 290 -6.45 -26.19 5.52
N SER A 291 -7.49 -25.59 4.93
CA SER A 291 -7.92 -24.23 5.32
C SER A 291 -8.51 -24.17 6.72
N LEU A 292 -9.17 -25.23 7.22
CA LEU A 292 -9.70 -25.29 8.59
C LEU A 292 -8.68 -25.76 9.62
N GLN A 293 -7.50 -26.22 9.19
CA GLN A 293 -6.39 -26.53 10.09
C GLN A 293 -5.63 -25.24 10.47
N TYR A 294 -4.87 -25.30 11.56
CA TYR A 294 -3.83 -24.30 11.83
C TYR A 294 -2.93 -24.14 10.60
N SER A 295 -2.89 -22.90 10.08
CA SER A 295 -2.11 -22.52 8.91
C SER A 295 -0.88 -21.71 9.31
N PRO A 296 0.14 -21.59 8.45
CA PRO A 296 1.24 -20.66 8.66
C PRO A 296 0.72 -19.24 8.92
N CYS A 297 1.33 -18.52 9.86
CA CYS A 297 0.92 -17.14 10.19
C CYS A 297 1.13 -16.14 9.05
N THR A 298 1.79 -16.56 7.97
CA THR A 298 1.88 -15.80 6.72
C THR A 298 0.56 -15.77 5.95
N GLY A 299 -0.34 -16.73 6.21
CA GLY A 299 -1.54 -16.98 5.41
C GLY A 299 -1.46 -18.28 4.61
N LEU A 300 -2.59 -18.66 3.99
CA LEU A 300 -2.65 -19.79 3.07
C LEU A 300 -1.75 -19.51 1.85
N PRO A 301 -0.88 -20.46 1.45
CA PRO A 301 0.12 -20.22 0.40
C PRO A 301 -0.46 -19.71 -0.92
N TRP A 302 -1.62 -20.23 -1.35
CA TRP A 302 -2.25 -19.80 -2.59
C TRP A 302 -2.62 -18.31 -2.56
N LEU A 303 -3.32 -17.87 -1.50
CA LEU A 303 -3.74 -16.47 -1.36
C LEU A 303 -2.56 -15.53 -1.14
N LEU A 304 -1.55 -15.96 -0.40
CA LEU A 304 -0.31 -15.22 -0.22
C LEU A 304 0.40 -15.00 -1.57
N ASN A 305 0.53 -16.05 -2.39
CA ASN A 305 1.13 -15.94 -3.72
C ASN A 305 0.27 -15.08 -4.67
N TYR A 306 -1.05 -15.21 -4.61
CA TYR A 306 -1.96 -14.36 -5.38
C TYR A 306 -1.79 -12.88 -5.03
N THR A 307 -1.76 -12.53 -3.74
CA THR A 307 -1.57 -11.13 -3.31
C THR A 307 -0.19 -10.58 -3.66
N HIS A 308 0.86 -11.43 -3.63
CA HIS A 308 2.19 -11.07 -4.11
C HIS A 308 2.18 -10.74 -5.62
N GLU A 309 1.58 -11.61 -6.43
CA GLU A 309 1.50 -11.44 -7.89
C GLU A 309 0.60 -10.26 -8.29
N PHE A 310 -0.52 -10.07 -7.59
CA PHE A 310 -1.38 -8.92 -7.73
C PHE A 310 -0.61 -7.62 -7.44
N THR A 311 0.12 -7.57 -6.32
CA THR A 311 0.96 -6.41 -5.94
C THR A 311 2.01 -6.13 -7.02
N ARG A 312 2.71 -7.16 -7.50
CA ARG A 312 3.71 -7.06 -8.57
C ARG A 312 3.14 -6.44 -9.84
N THR A 313 1.96 -6.91 -10.25
CA THR A 313 1.34 -6.56 -11.53
C THR A 313 0.68 -5.18 -11.47
N VAL A 314 0.01 -4.87 -10.35
CA VAL A 314 -0.85 -3.70 -10.20
C VAL A 314 -0.11 -2.51 -9.57
N PHE A 315 0.56 -2.71 -8.43
CA PHE A 315 1.20 -1.62 -7.68
C PHE A 315 2.66 -1.37 -8.10
N ARG A 316 3.31 -2.40 -8.65
CA ARG A 316 4.67 -2.34 -9.22
C ARG A 316 5.68 -1.66 -8.27
N PRO A 317 6.02 -2.30 -7.13
CA PRO A 317 6.97 -1.74 -6.18
C PRO A 317 8.32 -1.39 -6.83
N ALA A 318 8.96 -0.31 -6.38
CA ALA A 318 10.19 0.23 -6.97
C ALA A 318 11.49 -0.44 -6.47
N TYR A 319 11.39 -1.57 -5.77
CA TYR A 319 12.52 -2.39 -5.30
C TYR A 319 12.15 -3.87 -5.39
N LYS A 320 13.13 -4.78 -5.48
CA LYS A 320 12.88 -6.18 -5.89
C LYS A 320 12.52 -7.15 -4.76
N ASN A 321 13.03 -6.91 -3.56
CA ASN A 321 12.88 -7.82 -2.41
C ASN A 321 11.79 -7.36 -1.45
N TYR A 322 10.73 -6.71 -1.92
CA TYR A 322 9.54 -6.49 -1.10
C TYR A 322 8.92 -7.84 -0.73
N GLU A 323 8.23 -7.88 0.40
CA GLU A 323 7.46 -9.04 0.81
C GLU A 323 6.00 -8.65 1.06
N VAL A 324 5.13 -9.65 1.01
CA VAL A 324 3.72 -9.53 1.40
C VAL A 324 3.41 -10.44 2.58
N LEU A 325 2.44 -10.03 3.40
CA LEU A 325 1.99 -10.79 4.57
C LEU A 325 0.50 -10.57 4.77
N LEU A 326 -0.29 -11.64 4.89
CA LEU A 326 -1.73 -11.50 5.14
C LEU A 326 -2.02 -10.95 6.55
N ASN A 327 -3.09 -10.19 6.68
CA ASN A 327 -3.58 -9.60 7.93
C ASN A 327 -5.11 -9.60 8.01
N GLU A 328 -5.68 -9.25 9.17
CA GLU A 328 -7.15 -9.27 9.37
C GLU A 328 -7.88 -8.00 8.86
N GLY A 329 -7.32 -7.39 7.81
CA GLY A 329 -7.72 -6.10 7.25
C GLY A 329 -6.96 -4.92 7.87
N SER A 330 -7.04 -3.75 7.22
CA SER A 330 -6.21 -2.57 7.56
C SER A 330 -6.26 -2.11 9.01
N THR A 331 -7.35 -2.30 9.75
CA THR A 331 -7.39 -1.96 11.19
C THR A 331 -6.41 -2.81 12.00
N ASP A 332 -6.40 -4.12 11.76
CA ASP A 332 -5.45 -5.03 12.38
C ASP A 332 -4.03 -4.77 11.85
N GLY A 333 -3.92 -4.52 10.53
CA GLY A 333 -2.67 -4.14 9.90
C GLY A 333 -2.02 -2.92 10.57
N TRP A 334 -2.79 -1.84 10.71
CA TRP A 334 -2.35 -0.60 11.35
C TRP A 334 -2.02 -0.79 12.83
N ASN A 335 -2.81 -1.56 13.57
CA ASN A 335 -2.49 -1.91 14.96
C ASN A 335 -1.11 -2.56 15.10
N LYS A 336 -0.77 -3.48 14.20
CA LYS A 336 0.54 -4.14 14.20
C LYS A 336 1.66 -3.16 13.83
N VAL A 337 1.43 -2.23 12.91
CA VAL A 337 2.42 -1.21 12.54
C VAL A 337 2.67 -0.20 13.66
N VAL A 338 1.64 0.23 14.39
CA VAL A 338 1.80 1.08 15.59
C VAL A 338 2.66 0.34 16.63
N ASN A 339 2.37 -0.93 16.89
CA ASN A 339 3.15 -1.76 17.81
C ASN A 339 4.53 -2.18 17.26
N LEU A 340 4.80 -1.95 15.96
CA LEU A 340 6.08 -2.18 15.30
C LEU A 340 7.04 -1.00 15.49
N LEU A 341 6.52 0.21 15.27
CA LEU A 341 7.34 1.41 15.07
C LEU A 341 7.26 2.42 16.22
N CYS A 342 6.13 2.51 16.92
CA CYS A 342 5.93 3.57 17.91
C CYS A 342 6.36 3.14 19.31
N GLU A 343 7.01 4.03 20.04
CA GLU A 343 7.18 3.98 21.49
C GLU A 343 6.09 4.78 22.21
N MET A 344 5.95 4.57 23.52
CA MET A 344 5.03 5.36 24.35
C MET A 344 5.42 6.84 24.31
N GLY A 345 4.46 7.72 24.01
CA GLY A 345 4.68 9.17 23.92
C GLY A 345 5.30 9.68 22.62
N ASP A 346 5.49 8.82 21.61
CA ASP A 346 6.01 9.24 20.30
C ASP A 346 5.03 10.16 19.54
N PHE A 347 5.54 10.78 18.48
CA PHE A 347 4.75 11.59 17.55
C PHE A 347 4.57 10.89 16.21
N ILE A 348 3.39 11.03 15.61
CA ILE A 348 3.05 10.46 14.31
C ILE A 348 2.59 11.60 13.39
N LEU A 349 3.21 11.72 12.21
CA LEU A 349 2.78 12.67 11.18
C LEU A 349 1.49 12.16 10.56
N VAL A 350 0.47 13.02 10.49
CA VAL A 350 -0.84 12.66 9.95
C VAL A 350 -1.43 13.82 9.17
N GLU A 351 -2.32 13.52 8.23
CA GLU A 351 -3.19 14.52 7.63
C GLU A 351 -3.98 15.29 8.69
N LYS A 352 -4.13 16.61 8.53
CA LYS A 352 -4.83 17.48 9.49
C LYS A 352 -6.19 16.93 9.93
N GLN A 353 -6.96 16.39 8.98
CA GLN A 353 -8.13 15.57 9.24
C GLN A 353 -7.78 14.12 8.92
N THR A 354 -8.00 13.19 9.84
CA THR A 354 -7.59 11.79 9.65
C THR A 354 -8.59 10.81 10.24
N TYR A 355 -8.44 9.52 9.89
CA TYR A 355 -9.38 8.47 10.26
C TYR A 355 -9.40 8.23 11.79
N PRO A 356 -10.53 8.45 12.50
CA PRO A 356 -10.59 8.35 13.95
C PRO A 356 -10.10 7.01 14.51
N THR A 357 -10.45 5.90 13.85
CA THR A 357 -10.03 4.57 14.32
C THR A 357 -8.52 4.38 14.21
N ALA A 358 -7.85 5.04 13.26
CA ALA A 358 -6.40 5.00 13.19
C ALA A 358 -5.79 5.59 14.47
N GLN A 359 -6.32 6.76 14.88
CA GLN A 359 -5.84 7.49 16.06
C GLN A 359 -6.08 6.73 17.37
N ALA A 360 -7.22 6.04 17.47
CA ALA A 360 -7.62 5.29 18.66
C ALA A 360 -6.59 4.23 19.10
N LEU A 361 -5.67 3.82 18.22
CA LEU A 361 -4.62 2.85 18.52
C LEU A 361 -3.42 3.49 19.24
N TRP A 362 -3.03 4.70 18.88
CA TRP A 362 -1.84 5.36 19.46
C TRP A 362 -2.17 6.33 20.59
N ILE A 363 -3.40 6.86 20.67
CA ILE A 363 -3.82 7.75 21.76
C ILE A 363 -3.61 7.11 23.14
N PRO A 364 -3.99 5.83 23.39
CA PRO A 364 -3.75 5.18 24.68
C PRO A 364 -2.26 4.98 25.00
N MET A 365 -1.38 5.02 23.99
CA MET A 365 0.07 4.97 24.18
C MET A 365 0.67 6.33 24.60
N GLY A 366 -0.18 7.36 24.76
CA GLY A 366 0.25 8.72 25.02
C GLY A 366 0.88 9.40 23.81
N CYS A 367 0.82 8.79 22.62
CA CYS A 367 1.34 9.36 21.39
C CYS A 367 0.46 10.51 20.91
N ASN A 368 1.08 11.46 20.22
CA ASN A 368 0.39 12.63 19.65
C ASN A 368 0.52 12.66 18.12
N GLY A 369 -0.55 13.08 17.45
CA GLY A 369 -0.52 13.39 16.03
C GLY A 369 0.11 14.76 15.77
N VAL A 370 0.89 14.85 14.70
CA VAL A 370 1.42 16.09 14.13
C VAL A 370 0.61 16.37 12.87
N PRO A 371 -0.38 17.27 12.93
CA PRO A 371 -1.25 17.56 11.80
C PRO A 371 -0.46 18.28 10.72
N ILE A 372 -0.46 17.72 9.51
CA ILE A 372 0.10 18.34 8.33
C ILE A 372 -1.04 18.95 7.52
N GLU A 373 -0.88 20.23 7.16
CA GLU A 373 -1.86 20.97 6.37
C GLU A 373 -2.15 20.28 5.02
N MET A 374 -3.36 20.51 4.52
CA MET A 374 -3.90 19.84 3.34
C MET A 374 -4.46 20.87 2.36
N ASP A 375 -4.52 20.49 1.09
CA ASP A 375 -5.23 21.19 0.01
C ASP A 375 -6.18 20.20 -0.71
N ALA A 376 -6.73 20.59 -1.87
CA ALA A 376 -7.61 19.73 -2.65
C ALA A 376 -6.96 18.39 -3.10
N GLU A 377 -5.63 18.30 -3.15
CA GLU A 377 -4.89 17.07 -3.44
C GLU A 377 -4.54 16.26 -2.17
N GLY A 378 -4.92 16.72 -0.97
CA GLY A 378 -4.61 16.05 0.30
C GLY A 378 -3.41 16.69 1.02
N MET A 379 -2.61 15.89 1.73
CA MET A 379 -1.43 16.39 2.47
C MET A 379 -0.51 17.22 1.57
N ARG A 380 -0.10 18.39 2.07
CA ARG A 380 0.85 19.27 1.39
C ARG A 380 2.30 18.89 1.68
N SER A 381 3.10 18.77 0.63
CA SER A 381 4.53 18.43 0.72
C SER A 381 5.34 19.53 1.40
N ASP A 382 5.08 20.80 1.09
CA ASP A 382 5.74 21.95 1.72
C ASP A 382 5.46 22.03 3.23
N ALA A 383 4.20 21.84 3.65
CA ALA A 383 3.81 21.81 5.06
C ALA A 383 4.46 20.65 5.83
N LEU A 384 4.60 19.47 5.19
CA LEU A 384 5.31 18.34 5.77
C LEU A 384 6.80 18.67 6.00
N GLU A 385 7.45 19.25 4.99
CA GLU A 385 8.87 19.64 5.10
C GLU A 385 9.06 20.73 6.15
N ASP A 386 8.18 21.72 6.22
CA ASP A 386 8.23 22.79 7.20
C ASP A 386 8.14 22.25 8.64
N ALA A 387 7.16 21.38 8.91
CA ALA A 387 6.97 20.75 10.23
C ALA A 387 8.20 19.91 10.67
N LEU A 388 8.85 19.23 9.73
CA LEU A 388 10.06 18.45 10.01
C LEU A 388 11.30 19.34 10.19
N ARG A 389 11.40 20.42 9.41
CA ARG A 389 12.53 21.35 9.44
C ARG A 389 12.56 22.16 10.75
N SER A 390 11.41 22.62 11.23
CA SER A 390 11.29 23.41 12.47
C SER A 390 11.20 22.55 13.74
N TRP A 391 11.17 21.21 13.61
CA TRP A 391 10.87 20.33 14.74
C TRP A 391 11.69 20.61 16.00
N ASN A 392 13.01 20.72 15.86
CA ASN A 392 13.92 20.91 16.99
C ASN A 392 13.79 22.30 17.64
N SER A 393 13.41 23.33 16.87
CA SER A 393 13.17 24.67 17.43
C SER A 393 11.83 24.74 18.15
N ASP A 394 10.81 24.11 17.60
CA ASP A 394 9.43 24.17 18.11
C ASP A 394 9.23 23.20 19.29
N HIS A 395 10.01 22.11 19.33
CA HIS A 395 9.93 21.06 20.33
C HIS A 395 11.33 20.70 20.89
N PRO A 396 11.98 21.63 21.62
CA PRO A 396 13.36 21.43 22.09
C PRO A 396 13.46 20.22 23.03
N GLY A 397 14.36 19.29 22.69
CA GLY A 397 14.60 18.06 23.46
C GLY A 397 13.57 16.95 23.22
N VAL A 398 12.61 17.14 22.31
CA VAL A 398 11.62 16.12 21.93
C VAL A 398 12.09 15.39 20.69
N LYS A 399 12.03 14.06 20.70
CA LYS A 399 12.37 13.21 19.54
C LYS A 399 11.44 13.55 18.36
N ARG A 400 12.04 13.73 17.18
CA ARG A 400 11.32 13.98 15.92
C ARG A 400 10.46 12.78 15.53
N PRO A 401 9.23 12.98 15.00
CA PRO A 401 8.43 11.89 14.46
C PRO A 401 9.19 11.19 13.33
N HIS A 402 9.00 9.88 13.22
CA HIS A 402 9.60 9.05 12.18
C HIS A 402 8.60 8.12 11.49
N VAL A 403 7.30 8.34 11.72
CA VAL A 403 6.20 7.59 11.12
C VAL A 403 5.20 8.59 10.55
N LEU A 404 4.82 8.39 9.28
CA LEU A 404 3.75 9.09 8.59
C LEU A 404 2.60 8.10 8.34
N TYR A 405 1.40 8.39 8.85
CA TYR A 405 0.17 7.69 8.46
C TYR A 405 -0.62 8.57 7.48
N THR A 406 -0.97 8.02 6.32
CA THR A 406 -1.69 8.73 5.27
C THR A 406 -2.67 7.82 4.54
N VAL A 407 -3.81 8.40 4.13
CA VAL A 407 -4.80 7.77 3.24
C VAL A 407 -4.76 8.52 1.90
N PRO A 408 -3.87 8.15 0.96
CA PRO A 408 -3.57 9.01 -0.19
C PRO A 408 -4.65 9.02 -1.28
N THR A 409 -5.55 8.04 -1.28
CA THR A 409 -6.61 7.90 -2.29
C THR A 409 -7.98 7.90 -1.62
N GLY A 410 -8.86 8.83 -2.01
CA GLY A 410 -10.19 8.95 -1.43
C GLY A 410 -10.13 9.15 0.09
N GLN A 411 -9.27 10.07 0.53
CA GLN A 411 -8.87 10.31 1.91
C GLN A 411 -10.07 10.33 2.88
N ASN A 412 -9.94 9.71 4.05
CA ASN A 412 -10.99 9.72 5.06
C ASN A 412 -10.68 10.76 6.14
N PRO A 413 -11.40 11.89 6.20
CA PRO A 413 -12.74 12.11 5.64
C PRO A 413 -12.84 12.91 4.35
N THR A 414 -11.76 13.53 3.85
CA THR A 414 -11.86 14.66 2.91
C THR A 414 -12.27 14.27 1.49
N GLY A 415 -12.11 13.00 1.10
CA GLY A 415 -12.32 12.51 -0.26
C GLY A 415 -11.21 12.91 -1.25
N CYS A 416 -10.21 13.68 -0.80
CA CYS A 416 -9.08 14.12 -1.61
C CYS A 416 -8.23 12.93 -2.09
N THR A 417 -7.52 13.11 -3.19
CA THR A 417 -6.61 12.11 -3.75
C THR A 417 -5.32 12.77 -4.17
N MET A 418 -4.18 12.28 -3.67
CA MET A 418 -2.86 12.79 -4.00
C MET A 418 -2.45 12.37 -5.41
N SER A 419 -2.02 13.34 -6.20
CA SER A 419 -1.40 13.09 -7.50
C SER A 419 -0.07 12.34 -7.36
N ALA A 420 0.34 11.64 -8.41
CA ALA A 420 1.67 11.02 -8.51
C ALA A 420 2.81 12.01 -8.17
N ARG A 421 2.70 13.27 -8.60
CA ARG A 421 3.66 14.33 -8.28
C ARG A 421 3.72 14.59 -6.77
N ARG A 422 2.57 14.78 -6.11
CA ARG A 422 2.50 15.02 -4.66
C ARG A 422 3.14 13.87 -3.87
N LYS A 423 2.86 12.63 -4.26
CA LYS A 423 3.45 11.43 -3.63
C LYS A 423 4.97 11.38 -3.80
N GLN A 424 5.50 11.76 -4.96
CA GLN A 424 6.96 11.83 -5.18
C GLN A 424 7.63 12.89 -4.30
N GLU A 425 7.03 14.08 -4.17
CA GLU A 425 7.53 15.15 -3.32
C GLU A 425 7.55 14.71 -1.84
N ILE A 426 6.44 14.15 -1.35
CA ILE A 426 6.34 13.59 0.02
C ILE A 426 7.35 12.46 0.23
N TYR A 427 7.51 11.56 -0.74
CA TYR A 427 8.49 10.47 -0.65
C TYR A 427 9.92 11.01 -0.51
N ALA A 428 10.30 11.99 -1.33
CA ALA A 428 11.63 12.61 -1.25
C ALA A 428 11.88 13.29 0.11
N ILE A 429 10.87 13.93 0.68
CA ILE A 429 10.92 14.48 2.04
C ILE A 429 11.11 13.36 3.06
N CYS A 430 10.34 12.28 2.96
CA CYS A 430 10.46 11.13 3.86
C CYS A 430 11.85 10.47 3.78
N VAL A 431 12.46 10.41 2.59
CA VAL A 431 13.87 9.99 2.43
C VAL A 431 14.82 10.95 3.17
N LYS A 432 14.73 12.25 2.89
CA LYS A 432 15.58 13.30 3.49
C LYS A 432 15.55 13.29 5.02
N TYR A 433 14.37 13.06 5.57
CA TYR A 433 14.08 13.14 6.99
C TYR A 433 13.99 11.78 7.67
N ASP A 434 14.27 10.69 6.96
CA ASP A 434 14.22 9.34 7.48
C ASP A 434 12.88 9.00 8.16
N ILE A 435 11.80 9.05 7.38
CA ILE A 435 10.42 8.78 7.82
C ILE A 435 9.92 7.50 7.15
N ILE A 436 9.25 6.63 7.91
CA ILE A 436 8.49 5.48 7.39
C ILE A 436 7.11 5.96 6.97
N ILE A 437 6.71 5.64 5.74
CA ILE A 437 5.39 5.97 5.20
C ILE A 437 4.49 4.76 5.41
N VAL A 438 3.36 4.96 6.06
CA VAL A 438 2.32 3.95 6.22
C VAL A 438 1.12 4.38 5.37
N GLU A 439 1.02 3.74 4.21
CA GLU A 439 -0.01 3.99 3.20
C GLU A 439 -1.22 3.09 3.49
N ASP A 440 -2.27 3.63 4.11
CA ASP A 440 -3.54 2.93 4.34
C ASP A 440 -4.51 3.26 3.21
N ASP A 441 -4.66 2.33 2.26
CA ASP A 441 -5.27 2.65 0.97
C ASP A 441 -6.46 1.73 0.61
N PRO A 442 -7.48 1.65 1.50
CA PRO A 442 -8.63 0.77 1.30
C PRO A 442 -9.52 1.19 0.13
N TYR A 443 -9.32 2.40 -0.41
CA TYR A 443 -10.14 2.99 -1.46
C TYR A 443 -9.43 3.09 -2.81
N TYR A 444 -8.23 2.53 -2.95
CA TYR A 444 -7.39 2.67 -4.14
C TYR A 444 -8.13 2.40 -5.46
N PHE A 445 -8.94 1.35 -5.52
CA PHE A 445 -9.68 0.98 -6.73
C PHE A 445 -11.01 1.72 -6.91
N LEU A 446 -11.37 2.59 -5.97
CA LEU A 446 -12.54 3.46 -6.06
C LEU A 446 -12.17 4.83 -6.64
N GLN A 447 -11.16 4.90 -7.52
CA GLN A 447 -10.80 6.12 -8.26
C GLN A 447 -11.68 6.23 -9.50
N PHE A 448 -12.42 7.32 -9.65
CA PHE A 448 -13.35 7.56 -10.74
C PHE A 448 -13.15 8.95 -11.35
N ASP A 449 -13.81 9.18 -12.48
CA ASP A 449 -13.61 10.38 -13.27
C ASP A 449 -14.15 11.64 -12.57
N GLU A 450 -13.71 12.80 -13.04
CA GLU A 450 -14.15 14.09 -12.52
C GLU A 450 -15.66 14.26 -12.65
N TYR A 451 -16.26 14.92 -11.66
CA TYR A 451 -17.67 15.24 -11.67
C TYR A 451 -17.93 16.38 -12.66
N ASN A 452 -18.84 16.16 -13.61
CA ASN A 452 -19.22 17.14 -14.62
C ASN A 452 -20.69 17.54 -14.48
N SER A 453 -20.96 18.73 -13.95
CA SER A 453 -22.32 19.25 -13.73
C SER A 453 -23.06 19.62 -15.03
N GLY A 454 -22.36 19.71 -16.18
CA GLY A 454 -22.90 20.22 -17.45
C GLY A 454 -23.57 19.20 -18.38
N ASN A 455 -23.43 17.90 -18.12
CA ASN A 455 -24.08 16.86 -18.94
C ASN A 455 -25.46 16.57 -18.38
N GLY A 456 -26.41 17.47 -18.68
CA GLY A 456 -27.77 17.44 -18.16
C GLY A 456 -28.39 16.04 -18.15
N LYS A 457 -29.04 15.69 -17.03
CA LYS A 457 -29.93 14.52 -16.88
C LYS A 457 -29.44 13.25 -17.55
N GLN A 458 -28.14 12.93 -17.53
CA GLN A 458 -27.74 11.52 -17.59
C GLN A 458 -28.00 10.89 -16.21
N ASN A 459 -29.28 10.85 -15.87
CA ASN A 459 -29.85 9.89 -14.94
C ASN A 459 -29.65 8.51 -15.57
N GLY A 460 -28.51 7.89 -15.28
CA GLY A 460 -28.26 6.50 -15.61
C GLY A 460 -27.40 6.28 -16.84
N HIS A 461 -26.23 5.70 -16.55
CA HIS A 461 -25.56 4.75 -17.42
C HIS A 461 -25.03 5.32 -18.75
N ALA A 462 -23.86 5.97 -18.68
CA ALA A 462 -22.94 5.88 -19.81
C ALA A 462 -22.74 4.38 -20.12
N LEU A 463 -23.01 3.99 -21.37
CA LEU A 463 -22.77 2.64 -21.88
C LEU A 463 -21.42 2.14 -21.35
N ALA A 464 -21.40 0.94 -20.76
CA ALA A 464 -20.16 0.35 -20.27
C ALA A 464 -19.14 0.38 -21.43
N PRO A 465 -18.04 1.15 -21.34
CA PRO A 465 -16.95 0.97 -22.26
C PRO A 465 -16.53 -0.50 -22.17
N SER A 466 -16.08 -1.08 -23.28
CA SER A 466 -15.41 -2.37 -23.20
C SER A 466 -14.29 -2.27 -22.17
N TYR A 467 -14.33 -3.08 -21.11
CA TYR A 467 -13.25 -3.15 -20.13
C TYR A 467 -11.94 -3.46 -20.88
N ASP A 468 -11.00 -2.54 -20.78
CA ASP A 468 -9.62 -2.72 -21.22
C ASP A 468 -8.71 -2.61 -19.99
N GLU A 469 -8.00 -3.69 -19.70
CA GLU A 469 -7.17 -3.81 -18.50
C GLU A 469 -6.04 -2.77 -18.46
N SER A 470 -5.40 -2.52 -19.61
CA SER A 470 -4.30 -1.55 -19.72
C SER A 470 -4.79 -0.12 -19.45
N THR A 471 -5.94 0.25 -20.02
CA THR A 471 -6.59 1.54 -19.82
C THR A 471 -7.03 1.70 -18.36
N PHE A 472 -7.64 0.67 -17.77
CA PHE A 472 -8.03 0.70 -16.36
C PHE A 472 -6.82 0.92 -15.45
N LEU A 473 -5.77 0.11 -15.58
CA LEU A 473 -4.56 0.21 -14.76
C LEU A 473 -3.82 1.54 -14.95
N SER A 474 -3.72 2.04 -16.18
CA SER A 474 -3.03 3.31 -16.47
C SER A 474 -3.80 4.55 -16.00
N SER A 475 -5.12 4.41 -15.75
CA SER A 475 -5.96 5.48 -15.22
C SER A 475 -5.89 5.65 -13.69
N LEU A 476 -5.30 4.69 -12.97
CA LEU A 476 -5.15 4.76 -11.52
C LEU A 476 -3.92 5.61 -11.16
N GLU A 477 -4.07 6.49 -10.16
CA GLU A 477 -2.95 7.20 -9.56
C GLU A 477 -1.94 6.21 -8.98
N ARG A 478 -0.65 6.47 -9.19
CA ARG A 478 0.41 5.60 -8.66
C ARG A 478 0.41 5.60 -7.12
N THR A 479 0.81 4.48 -6.53
CA THR A 479 0.95 4.32 -5.07
C THR A 479 2.30 4.85 -4.58
N PHE A 480 2.47 5.01 -3.27
CA PHE A 480 3.80 5.26 -2.70
C PHE A 480 4.77 4.11 -2.97
N LEU A 481 4.31 2.85 -3.01
CA LEU A 481 5.15 1.71 -3.37
C LEU A 481 5.82 1.85 -4.74
N SER A 482 5.12 2.46 -5.72
CA SER A 482 5.67 2.69 -7.05
C SER A 482 6.84 3.70 -7.06
N PHE A 483 7.07 4.42 -5.96
CA PHE A 483 8.19 5.35 -5.78
C PHE A 483 9.18 4.89 -4.71
N ASP A 484 8.89 3.76 -4.04
CA ASP A 484 9.67 3.32 -2.88
C ASP A 484 10.98 2.64 -3.24
N THR A 485 12.02 3.42 -3.52
CA THR A 485 13.35 2.91 -3.87
C THR A 485 14.15 2.35 -2.68
N GLU A 486 13.73 2.64 -1.45
CA GLU A 486 14.45 2.28 -0.22
C GLU A 486 13.73 1.24 0.65
N GLY A 487 12.47 0.90 0.33
CA GLY A 487 11.66 0.02 1.17
C GLY A 487 11.12 0.70 2.43
N ARG A 488 10.90 2.03 2.41
CA ARG A 488 10.38 2.80 3.55
C ARG A 488 8.85 2.90 3.60
N VAL A 489 8.16 2.28 2.66
CA VAL A 489 6.68 2.23 2.61
C VAL A 489 6.19 0.91 3.22
N ILE A 490 5.25 1.01 4.15
CA ILE A 490 4.40 -0.08 4.60
C ILE A 490 3.00 0.19 4.06
N ARG A 491 2.61 -0.53 3.00
CA ARG A 491 1.27 -0.43 2.44
C ARG A 491 0.30 -1.39 3.13
N LEU A 492 -0.89 -0.90 3.45
CA LEU A 492 -2.00 -1.68 3.99
C LEU A 492 -3.11 -1.80 2.94
N ASP A 493 -3.30 -3.01 2.42
CA ASP A 493 -4.40 -3.34 1.53
C ASP A 493 -5.47 -4.18 2.24
N THR A 494 -6.70 -4.13 1.75
CA THR A 494 -7.85 -4.85 2.34
C THR A 494 -8.87 -5.25 1.29
N PHE A 495 -9.48 -6.42 1.47
CA PHE A 495 -10.65 -6.83 0.69
C PHE A 495 -11.97 -6.20 1.18
N SER A 496 -11.92 -5.35 2.21
CA SER A 496 -13.12 -4.82 2.87
C SER A 496 -13.97 -3.91 1.99
N LYS A 497 -13.35 -3.14 1.10
CA LYS A 497 -14.05 -2.17 0.23
C LYS A 497 -14.12 -2.61 -1.22
N THR A 498 -13.48 -3.72 -1.54
CA THR A 498 -13.43 -4.30 -2.88
C THR A 498 -14.22 -5.59 -3.01
N LEU A 499 -14.41 -6.36 -1.93
CA LEU A 499 -15.22 -7.58 -1.91
C LEU A 499 -16.26 -7.52 -0.79
N ALA A 500 -15.84 -7.65 0.48
CA ALA A 500 -16.74 -7.57 1.63
C ALA A 500 -15.97 -7.28 2.94
N PRO A 501 -16.45 -6.35 3.79
CA PRO A 501 -15.84 -6.08 5.10
C PRO A 501 -15.82 -7.27 6.04
N GLY A 502 -16.81 -8.18 5.92
CA GLY A 502 -16.96 -9.36 6.77
C GLY A 502 -15.89 -10.43 6.55
N ASN A 503 -15.13 -10.37 5.45
CA ASN A 503 -14.06 -11.32 5.18
C ASN A 503 -12.94 -11.23 6.22
N ARG A 504 -12.67 -10.03 6.76
CA ARG A 504 -11.55 -9.76 7.66
C ARG A 504 -10.21 -10.23 7.07
N VAL A 505 -9.96 -9.91 5.80
CA VAL A 505 -8.70 -10.24 5.12
C VAL A 505 -8.14 -9.01 4.43
N GLY A 506 -6.85 -8.78 4.62
CA GLY A 506 -6.02 -7.81 3.92
C GLY A 506 -4.58 -8.31 3.85
N TRP A 507 -3.67 -7.45 3.42
CA TRP A 507 -2.24 -7.78 3.40
C TRP A 507 -1.37 -6.53 3.58
N PHE A 508 -0.14 -6.77 4.00
CA PHE A 508 0.95 -5.81 3.99
C PHE A 508 1.72 -5.93 2.69
N THR A 509 2.33 -4.84 2.23
CA THR A 509 3.47 -4.88 1.31
C THR A 509 4.56 -3.97 1.86
N CYS A 510 5.71 -4.54 2.20
CA CYS A 510 6.79 -3.79 2.85
C CYS A 510 8.15 -4.50 2.78
N ASN A 511 9.16 -3.78 3.28
CA ASN A 511 10.53 -4.26 3.45
C ASN A 511 10.58 -5.56 4.28
N PRO A 512 11.42 -6.54 3.91
CA PRO A 512 11.55 -7.82 4.63
C PRO A 512 11.77 -7.68 6.13
N VAL A 513 12.50 -6.65 6.57
CA VAL A 513 12.71 -6.36 7.99
C VAL A 513 11.38 -6.12 8.71
N PHE A 514 10.49 -5.33 8.11
CA PHE A 514 9.18 -5.06 8.67
C PHE A 514 8.27 -6.26 8.56
N THR A 515 8.27 -6.95 7.41
CA THR A 515 7.46 -8.15 7.20
C THR A 515 7.79 -9.24 8.22
N GLU A 516 9.07 -9.49 8.48
CA GLU A 516 9.51 -10.49 9.44
C GLU A 516 9.08 -10.13 10.87
N ARG A 517 9.21 -8.86 11.29
CA ARG A 517 8.75 -8.38 12.61
C ARG A 517 7.23 -8.39 12.74
N LEU A 518 6.50 -8.01 11.69
CA LEU A 518 5.03 -8.07 11.64
C LEU A 518 4.57 -9.52 11.76
N LEU A 519 5.23 -10.47 11.09
CA LEU A 519 4.95 -11.89 11.22
C LEU A 519 5.16 -12.39 12.65
N ARG A 520 6.23 -11.97 13.34
CA ARG A 520 6.43 -12.28 14.78
C ARG A 520 5.33 -11.69 15.66
N ALA A 521 4.80 -10.50 15.32
CA ALA A 521 3.67 -9.91 16.03
C ALA A 521 2.38 -10.69 15.78
N THR A 522 2.14 -11.10 14.54
CA THR A 522 1.00 -11.92 14.12
C THR A 522 0.95 -13.25 14.87
N GLU A 523 2.08 -13.95 15.01
CA GLU A 523 2.18 -15.27 15.65
C GLU A 523 1.63 -15.37 17.08
N VAL A 524 1.68 -14.27 17.82
CA VAL A 524 1.23 -14.23 19.23
C VAL A 524 0.00 -13.34 19.43
N ALA A 525 -0.64 -12.95 18.33
CA ALA A 525 -1.88 -12.17 18.32
C ALA A 525 -2.93 -12.90 17.49
N THR A 526 -3.19 -12.42 16.27
CA THR A 526 -4.25 -12.92 15.40
C THR A 526 -3.93 -14.25 14.70
N GLN A 527 -2.67 -14.69 14.72
CA GLN A 527 -2.14 -15.83 13.97
C GLN A 527 -2.27 -15.74 12.45
N THR A 528 -3.48 -15.77 11.89
CA THR A 528 -3.72 -15.67 10.44
C THR A 528 -5.19 -15.34 10.24
N PRO A 529 -5.58 -14.70 9.12
CA PRO A 529 -7.00 -14.52 8.82
C PRO A 529 -7.76 -15.86 8.82
N SER A 530 -9.06 -15.81 9.07
CA SER A 530 -9.90 -17.02 9.15
C SER A 530 -9.72 -17.93 7.94
N GLY A 531 -9.51 -19.22 8.20
CA GLY A 531 -9.39 -20.27 7.18
C GLY A 531 -10.57 -20.29 6.20
N TRP A 532 -11.79 -20.07 6.70
CA TRP A 532 -13.00 -19.94 5.89
C TRP A 532 -12.91 -18.78 4.90
N SER A 533 -12.57 -17.58 5.40
CA SER A 533 -12.45 -16.39 4.57
C SER A 533 -11.37 -16.58 3.50
N GLN A 534 -10.22 -17.13 3.89
CA GLN A 534 -9.13 -17.38 2.95
C GLN A 534 -9.50 -18.43 1.91
N ALA A 535 -10.22 -19.50 2.27
CA ALA A 535 -10.67 -20.53 1.32
C ALA A 535 -11.65 -19.97 0.28
N ILE A 536 -12.69 -19.27 0.74
CA ILE A 536 -13.69 -18.64 -0.15
C ILE A 536 -13.03 -17.61 -1.07
N LEU A 537 -12.15 -16.76 -0.54
CA LEU A 537 -11.43 -15.77 -1.34
C LEU A 537 -10.48 -16.42 -2.33
N SER A 538 -9.75 -17.46 -1.93
CA SER A 538 -8.83 -18.17 -2.82
C SER A 538 -9.59 -18.76 -4.00
N GLU A 539 -10.71 -19.42 -3.74
CA GLU A 539 -11.49 -20.06 -4.79
C GLU A 539 -12.17 -19.04 -5.72
N LEU A 540 -12.71 -17.94 -5.18
CA LEU A 540 -13.25 -16.83 -5.95
C LEU A 540 -12.18 -16.19 -6.86
N LEU A 541 -11.04 -15.83 -6.29
CA LEU A 541 -9.95 -15.15 -7.00
C LEU A 541 -9.25 -16.07 -7.99
N ARG A 542 -9.22 -17.38 -7.74
CA ARG A 542 -8.75 -18.38 -8.71
C ARG A 542 -9.70 -18.46 -9.90
N SER A 543 -11.01 -18.49 -9.65
CA SER A 543 -12.04 -18.54 -10.69
C SER A 543 -12.03 -17.28 -11.58
N TRP A 544 -11.86 -16.11 -10.97
CA TRP A 544 -11.77 -14.84 -11.71
C TRP A 544 -10.39 -14.60 -12.36
N GLY A 545 -9.32 -15.10 -11.73
CA GLY A 545 -7.95 -14.67 -12.04
C GLY A 545 -7.72 -13.18 -11.72
N ILE A 546 -6.51 -12.69 -12.01
CA ILE A 546 -6.18 -11.27 -11.82
C ILE A 546 -7.01 -10.39 -12.77
N SER A 547 -7.10 -10.74 -14.05
CA SER A 547 -7.87 -9.97 -15.03
C SER A 547 -9.35 -9.90 -14.71
N GLY A 548 -9.97 -10.99 -14.24
CA GLY A 548 -11.36 -10.97 -13.78
C GLY A 548 -11.54 -10.12 -12.53
N TYR A 549 -10.62 -10.17 -11.57
CA TYR A 549 -10.69 -9.30 -10.41
C TYR A 549 -10.53 -7.82 -10.78
N LEU A 550 -9.60 -7.48 -11.67
CA LEU A 550 -9.46 -6.11 -12.19
C LEU A 550 -10.71 -5.64 -12.94
N LYS A 551 -11.37 -6.54 -13.69
CA LYS A 551 -12.66 -6.24 -14.33
C LYS A 551 -13.77 -5.98 -13.31
N TRP A 552 -13.84 -6.78 -12.25
CA TRP A 552 -14.74 -6.54 -11.12
C TRP A 552 -14.48 -5.17 -10.46
N LEU A 553 -13.21 -4.84 -10.20
CA LEU A 553 -12.80 -3.55 -9.63
C LEU A 553 -13.18 -2.37 -10.54
N SER A 554 -13.03 -2.52 -11.86
CA SER A 554 -13.48 -1.53 -12.84
C SER A 554 -15.00 -1.34 -12.82
N GLY A 555 -15.76 -2.41 -12.65
CA GLY A 555 -17.22 -2.34 -12.44
C GLY A 555 -17.55 -1.60 -11.14
N LEU A 556 -16.86 -1.94 -10.05
CA LEU A 556 -17.04 -1.30 -8.75
C LEU A 556 -16.73 0.20 -8.78
N ARG A 557 -15.65 0.62 -9.45
CA ARG A 557 -15.32 2.04 -9.72
C ARG A 557 -16.52 2.78 -10.32
N ARG A 558 -17.16 2.19 -11.34
CA ARG A 558 -18.31 2.79 -12.02
C ARG A 558 -19.51 2.93 -11.09
N GLU A 559 -19.80 1.93 -10.27
CA GLU A 559 -20.89 2.00 -9.29
C GLU A 559 -20.67 3.15 -8.30
N TYR A 560 -19.45 3.33 -7.80
CA TYR A 560 -19.13 4.42 -6.89
C TYR A 560 -19.15 5.80 -7.58
N ALA A 561 -18.76 5.88 -8.86
CA ALA A 561 -18.90 7.10 -9.65
C ALA A 561 -20.36 7.54 -9.77
N VAL A 562 -21.26 6.59 -10.06
CA VAL A 562 -22.71 6.84 -10.14
C VAL A 562 -23.26 7.30 -8.80
N ARG A 563 -22.86 6.66 -7.69
CA ARG A 563 -23.26 7.07 -6.34
C ARG A 563 -22.76 8.46 -5.95
N ARG A 564 -21.52 8.80 -6.31
CA ARG A 564 -20.98 10.16 -6.15
C ARG A 564 -21.83 11.17 -6.91
N ASN A 565 -22.17 10.87 -8.17
CA ASN A 565 -23.01 11.74 -8.98
C ASN A 565 -24.38 11.93 -8.34
N TRP A 566 -25.04 10.87 -7.85
CA TRP A 566 -26.32 11.01 -7.14
C TRP A 566 -26.25 12.00 -5.97
N ALA A 567 -25.17 11.95 -5.18
CA ALA A 567 -24.99 12.86 -4.05
C ALA A 567 -24.75 14.31 -4.52
N CYS A 568 -23.90 14.53 -5.54
CA CYS A 568 -23.63 15.86 -6.06
C CYS A 568 -24.85 16.46 -6.80
N ASP A 569 -25.56 15.66 -7.59
CA ASP A 569 -26.75 16.09 -8.34
C ASP A 569 -27.90 16.44 -7.38
N ALA A 570 -28.13 15.63 -6.34
CA ALA A 570 -29.15 15.93 -5.33
C ALA A 570 -28.87 17.25 -4.59
N LEU A 571 -27.59 17.56 -4.34
CA LEU A 571 -27.19 18.87 -3.80
C LEU A 571 -27.49 20.01 -4.78
N GLY A 572 -27.24 19.81 -6.07
CA GLY A 572 -27.54 20.80 -7.12
C GLY A 572 -29.04 20.99 -7.38
N GLU A 573 -29.88 20.02 -7.05
CA GLU A 573 -31.34 20.16 -7.09
C GLU A 573 -31.89 20.94 -5.88
N ALA A 574 -31.31 20.69 -4.70
CA ALA A 574 -31.71 21.31 -3.45
C ALA A 574 -31.22 22.76 -3.31
N PHE A 575 -30.02 23.08 -3.82
CA PHE A 575 -29.33 24.34 -3.58
C PHE A 575 -28.79 24.99 -4.87
N ASP A 576 -28.46 26.28 -4.81
CA ASP A 576 -27.75 26.95 -5.89
C ASP A 576 -26.24 26.67 -5.77
N ILE A 577 -25.61 26.18 -6.84
CA ILE A 577 -24.18 25.80 -6.84
C ILE A 577 -23.38 26.66 -7.83
N LYS A 578 -22.21 27.14 -7.39
CA LYS A 578 -21.22 27.82 -8.24
C LYS A 578 -19.84 27.19 -8.07
N THR A 579 -19.03 27.27 -9.11
CA THR A 579 -17.61 26.89 -9.03
C THR A 579 -16.84 27.94 -8.21
N GLY A 580 -16.13 27.49 -7.18
CA GLY A 580 -15.23 28.31 -6.36
C GLY A 580 -13.77 28.21 -6.82
N THR A 581 -12.85 28.45 -5.89
CA THR A 581 -11.42 28.18 -6.11
C THR A 581 -11.13 26.67 -6.19
N SER A 582 -9.90 26.29 -6.59
CA SER A 582 -9.48 24.88 -6.62
C SER A 582 -9.61 24.17 -5.28
N ASP A 583 -9.36 24.90 -4.18
CA ASP A 583 -9.42 24.35 -2.81
C ASP A 583 -10.86 24.28 -2.26
N GLU A 584 -11.76 25.11 -2.79
CA GLU A 584 -13.17 25.12 -2.39
C GLU A 584 -14.03 24.17 -3.20
N GLY A 585 -13.69 23.94 -4.48
CA GLY A 585 -14.46 23.13 -5.41
C GLY A 585 -15.81 23.78 -5.77
N LEU A 586 -16.91 23.16 -5.33
CA LEU A 586 -18.27 23.66 -5.52
C LEU A 586 -18.73 24.41 -4.27
N VAL A 587 -19.18 25.65 -4.45
CA VAL A 587 -19.74 26.49 -3.39
C VAL A 587 -21.27 26.48 -3.50
N VAL A 588 -21.91 26.16 -2.39
CA VAL A 588 -23.35 25.96 -2.26
C VAL A 588 -23.98 27.15 -1.55
N TYR A 589 -25.07 27.66 -2.12
CA TYR A 589 -25.84 28.80 -1.65
C TYR A 589 -27.29 28.39 -1.41
N ASP A 590 -27.95 29.07 -0.48
CA ASP A 590 -29.39 28.88 -0.28
C ASP A 590 -30.16 29.34 -1.53
N LYS A 591 -31.19 28.57 -1.89
CA LYS A 591 -31.84 28.61 -3.20
C LYS A 591 -32.53 29.95 -3.46
N GLY A 592 -32.14 30.64 -4.53
CA GLY A 592 -32.66 31.96 -4.88
C GLY A 592 -32.12 33.10 -4.01
N THR A 593 -31.15 32.84 -3.13
CA THR A 593 -30.50 33.84 -2.29
C THR A 593 -29.03 34.03 -2.66
N ARG A 594 -28.30 34.84 -1.87
CA ARG A 594 -26.84 34.95 -1.95
C ARG A 594 -26.14 34.43 -0.71
N VAL A 595 -26.87 33.81 0.22
CA VAL A 595 -26.32 33.31 1.48
C VAL A 595 -25.46 32.10 1.18
N ARG A 596 -24.18 32.19 1.52
CA ARG A 596 -23.21 31.12 1.32
C ARG A 596 -23.35 30.09 2.43
N LEU A 597 -23.64 28.83 2.10
CA LEU A 597 -23.89 27.77 3.08
C LEU A 597 -22.64 26.92 3.33
N PHE A 598 -22.15 26.23 2.30
CA PHE A 598 -20.99 25.36 2.42
C PHE A 598 -20.27 25.21 1.09
N SER A 599 -19.10 24.59 1.10
CA SER A 599 -18.41 24.16 -0.12
C SER A 599 -17.83 22.77 0.04
N PHE A 600 -17.60 22.10 -1.09
CA PHE A 600 -16.95 20.80 -1.12
C PHE A 600 -16.24 20.59 -2.46
N VAL A 601 -15.13 19.86 -2.44
CA VAL A 601 -14.48 19.36 -3.66
C VAL A 601 -15.15 18.05 -4.04
N PRO A 602 -15.76 17.93 -5.24
CA PRO A 602 -16.28 16.65 -5.71
C PRO A 602 -15.12 15.64 -5.74
N PRO A 603 -15.20 14.54 -4.96
CA PRO A 603 -14.09 13.63 -4.81
C PRO A 603 -13.86 12.92 -6.13
N ARG A 604 -12.61 12.56 -6.39
CA ARG A 604 -12.21 11.70 -7.53
C ARG A 604 -11.94 10.27 -7.11
N ALA A 605 -12.06 9.96 -5.81
CA ALA A 605 -11.99 8.61 -5.33
C ALA A 605 -12.74 8.40 -4.01
N GLY A 606 -12.90 7.14 -3.62
CA GLY A 606 -13.44 6.76 -2.32
C GLY A 606 -14.96 6.86 -2.26
N MET A 607 -15.46 7.28 -1.10
CA MET A 607 -16.90 7.19 -0.81
C MET A 607 -17.42 8.33 0.08
N PHE A 608 -16.70 9.45 0.12
CA PHE A 608 -16.96 10.56 1.03
C PHE A 608 -16.99 11.91 0.31
N LEU A 609 -17.97 12.74 0.63
CA LEU A 609 -17.95 14.19 0.41
C LEU A 609 -17.57 14.88 1.71
N TRP A 610 -16.75 15.91 1.62
CA TRP A 610 -16.32 16.72 2.75
C TRP A 610 -16.81 18.14 2.59
N CYS A 611 -17.80 18.51 3.40
CA CYS A 611 -18.49 19.77 3.30
C CYS A 611 -17.94 20.73 4.35
N LYS A 612 -17.37 21.85 3.93
CA LYS A 612 -16.95 22.99 4.76
C LYS A 612 -18.11 23.98 4.86
N LEU A 613 -18.75 24.09 6.03
CA LEU A 613 -19.87 24.99 6.29
C LEU A 613 -19.35 26.36 6.77
N TYR A 614 -19.95 27.44 6.27
CA TYR A 614 -19.62 28.82 6.62
C TYR A 614 -20.64 29.36 7.61
N LEU A 615 -20.18 29.83 8.77
CA LEU A 615 -21.05 30.22 9.88
C LEU A 615 -21.18 31.73 10.05
N GLU A 616 -20.35 32.54 9.39
CA GLU A 616 -20.27 33.99 9.61
C GLU A 616 -21.59 34.73 9.36
N GLU A 617 -22.39 34.25 8.40
CA GLU A 617 -23.70 34.83 8.06
C GLU A 617 -24.88 34.12 8.76
N ASN A 618 -24.61 33.04 9.51
CA ASN A 618 -25.63 32.21 10.15
C ASN A 618 -26.10 32.84 11.48
N GLN A 619 -27.37 33.28 11.54
CA GLN A 619 -27.93 33.99 12.69
C GLN A 619 -27.96 33.13 13.96
N ASP A 620 -28.21 31.83 13.84
CA ASP A 620 -28.19 30.90 14.96
C ASP A 620 -26.78 30.73 15.54
N PHE A 621 -25.76 30.69 14.68
CA PHE A 621 -24.37 30.70 15.13
C PHE A 621 -24.00 32.02 15.80
N LEU A 622 -24.43 33.17 15.25
CA LEU A 622 -24.18 34.47 15.87
C LEU A 622 -24.81 34.57 17.26
N ALA A 623 -26.00 34.00 17.47
CA ALA A 623 -26.62 33.90 18.78
C ALA A 623 -25.81 32.99 19.73
N VAL A 624 -25.43 31.79 19.28
CA VAL A 624 -24.56 30.88 20.06
C VAL A 624 -23.24 31.57 20.44
N LYS A 625 -22.62 32.29 19.50
CA LYS A 625 -21.37 33.01 19.70
C LYS A 625 -21.51 34.16 20.71
N ALA A 626 -22.64 34.87 20.71
CA ALA A 626 -22.91 35.93 21.68
C ALA A 626 -23.09 35.38 23.11
N GLU A 627 -23.56 34.14 23.24
CA GLU A 627 -23.83 33.48 24.53
C GLU A 627 -22.67 32.59 25.03
N ALA A 628 -21.71 32.24 24.17
CA ALA A 628 -20.73 31.18 24.44
C ALA A 628 -19.76 31.46 25.62
N GLY A 629 -19.49 32.72 25.98
CA GLY A 629 -18.51 33.04 27.02
C GLY A 629 -17.13 32.45 26.71
N ASP A 630 -16.66 31.52 27.56
CA ASP A 630 -15.39 30.79 27.39
C ASP A 630 -15.53 29.47 26.59
N GLU A 631 -16.76 29.05 26.23
CA GLU A 631 -16.98 27.86 25.42
C GLU A 631 -16.63 28.08 23.95
N ASP A 632 -16.31 26.99 23.23
CA ASP A 632 -16.04 26.98 21.79
C ASP A 632 -17.39 27.07 21.01
N PRO A 633 -17.73 28.24 20.42
CA PRO A 633 -19.06 28.46 19.86
C PRO A 633 -19.31 27.60 18.61
N GLU A 634 -18.29 27.35 17.79
CA GLU A 634 -18.40 26.46 16.63
C GLU A 634 -18.67 25.02 17.08
N ALA A 635 -17.98 24.53 18.12
CA ALA A 635 -18.25 23.19 18.65
C ALA A 635 -19.65 23.08 19.25
N THR A 636 -20.14 24.13 19.91
CA THR A 636 -21.51 24.18 20.45
C THR A 636 -22.54 24.19 19.34
N PHE A 637 -22.32 25.00 18.29
CA PHE A 637 -23.19 25.04 17.12
C PHE A 637 -23.18 23.72 16.34
N GLU A 638 -22.02 23.09 16.10
CA GLU A 638 -21.91 21.77 15.43
C GLU A 638 -22.73 20.70 16.18
N ARG A 639 -22.69 20.70 17.53
CA ARG A 639 -23.51 19.78 18.34
C ARG A 639 -25.00 20.08 18.25
N LYS A 640 -25.40 21.35 18.15
CA LYS A 640 -26.80 21.77 17.97
C LYS A 640 -27.30 21.29 16.60
N LEU A 641 -26.62 21.68 15.53
CA LEU A 641 -26.95 21.31 14.15
C LEU A 641 -26.98 19.79 13.96
N TRP A 642 -26.02 19.06 14.53
CA TRP A 642 -26.01 17.61 14.43
C TRP A 642 -27.25 16.96 15.05
N LYS A 643 -27.75 17.48 16.19
CA LYS A 643 -28.99 16.98 16.80
C LYS A 643 -30.22 17.30 15.96
N GLU A 644 -30.25 18.47 15.32
CA GLU A 644 -31.33 18.87 14.41
C GLU A 644 -31.37 17.95 13.19
N LEU A 645 -30.22 17.70 12.55
CA LEU A 645 -30.10 16.73 11.46
C LEU A 645 -30.59 15.33 11.88
N VAL A 646 -30.24 14.87 13.09
CA VAL A 646 -30.72 13.59 13.64
C VAL A 646 -32.23 13.58 13.82
N ASN A 647 -32.84 14.69 14.29
CA ASN A 647 -34.30 14.81 14.42
C ASN A 647 -34.99 14.75 13.05
N GLU A 648 -34.36 15.31 12.01
CA GLU A 648 -34.77 15.19 10.61
C GLU A 648 -34.41 13.83 9.98
N LYS A 649 -33.89 12.88 10.77
CA LYS A 649 -33.49 11.52 10.34
C LYS A 649 -32.37 11.51 9.30
N VAL A 650 -31.52 12.54 9.32
CA VAL A 650 -30.31 12.66 8.52
C VAL A 650 -29.09 12.49 9.42
N LEU A 651 -28.35 11.40 9.23
CA LEU A 651 -27.15 11.13 10.03
C LEU A 651 -25.89 11.42 9.22
N LEU A 652 -25.26 12.57 9.49
CA LEU A 652 -23.93 12.92 8.99
C LEU A 652 -22.88 12.70 10.09
N THR A 653 -21.60 12.62 9.70
CA THR A 653 -20.51 12.60 10.70
C THR A 653 -19.93 14.00 10.88
N PRO A 654 -19.95 14.57 12.10
CA PRO A 654 -19.32 15.85 12.39
C PRO A 654 -17.82 15.84 12.09
N GLY A 655 -17.29 16.99 11.70
CA GLY A 655 -15.89 17.13 11.32
C GLY A 655 -14.95 17.01 12.52
N SER A 656 -15.42 17.40 13.71
CA SER A 656 -14.70 17.23 14.96
C SER A 656 -14.24 15.79 15.23
N TYR A 657 -14.93 14.78 14.68
CA TYR A 657 -14.56 13.36 14.85
C TYR A 657 -13.26 12.99 14.12
N TYR A 658 -12.87 13.78 13.12
CA TYR A 658 -11.68 13.53 12.29
C TYR A 658 -10.50 14.43 12.64
N THR A 659 -10.69 15.33 13.61
CA THR A 659 -9.63 16.24 14.04
C THR A 659 -8.48 15.41 14.60
N THR A 660 -7.26 15.75 14.17
CA THR A 660 -6.04 15.11 14.68
C THR A 660 -5.90 15.33 16.18
N TRP A 661 -5.71 14.24 16.93
CA TRP A 661 -5.38 14.26 18.34
C TRP A 661 -3.96 14.77 18.55
N GLN A 662 -3.82 15.97 19.11
CA GLN A 662 -2.52 16.60 19.39
C GLN A 662 -2.16 16.58 20.89
N GLY A 663 -2.91 15.82 21.70
CA GLY A 663 -2.81 15.81 23.16
C GLY A 663 -3.94 16.57 23.85
N LYS A 664 -4.08 16.38 25.17
CA LYS A 664 -5.20 16.90 25.98
C LYS A 664 -5.31 18.43 26.00
N GLU A 665 -4.18 19.12 25.85
CA GLU A 665 -4.08 20.59 25.88
C GLU A 665 -4.58 21.25 24.59
N LYS A 666 -4.76 20.49 23.50
CA LYS A 666 -5.06 21.01 22.15
C LYS A 666 -6.43 20.52 21.64
N THR A 667 -7.46 20.64 22.47
CA THR A 667 -8.81 20.14 22.17
C THR A 667 -9.80 21.21 21.71
N SER A 668 -9.54 22.50 21.96
CA SER A 668 -10.40 23.62 21.53
C SER A 668 -9.94 24.22 20.19
N ILE A 669 -10.79 24.94 19.46
CA ILE A 669 -10.38 25.65 18.23
C ILE A 669 -9.18 26.55 18.48
N ALA A 670 -9.23 27.34 19.56
CA ALA A 670 -8.17 28.27 19.96
C ALA A 670 -6.81 27.60 20.19
N THR A 671 -6.80 26.35 20.64
CA THR A 671 -5.56 25.61 20.97
C THR A 671 -5.13 24.64 19.87
N SER A 672 -6.03 24.28 18.95
CA SER A 672 -5.80 23.29 17.89
C SER A 672 -5.44 23.89 16.53
N GLY A 673 -5.55 25.22 16.37
CA GLY A 673 -5.27 25.90 15.09
C GLY A 673 -6.36 25.67 14.04
N ARG A 674 -7.58 25.33 14.47
CA ARG A 674 -8.75 25.24 13.59
C ARG A 674 -9.18 26.64 13.14
N GLU A 675 -9.78 26.72 11.96
CA GLU A 675 -10.30 27.96 11.39
C GLU A 675 -11.57 28.39 12.14
N TYR A 676 -11.69 29.68 12.46
CA TYR A 676 -12.87 30.25 13.11
C TYR A 676 -14.01 30.44 12.11
N GLY A 677 -15.26 30.37 12.59
CA GLY A 677 -16.44 30.60 11.77
C GLY A 677 -16.74 29.49 10.74
N VAL A 678 -16.10 28.32 10.87
CA VAL A 678 -16.32 27.17 9.98
C VAL A 678 -16.42 25.86 10.76
N ILE A 679 -17.28 24.96 10.26
CA ILE A 679 -17.37 23.56 10.72
C ILE A 679 -17.41 22.63 9.51
N PHE A 680 -17.27 21.34 9.73
CA PHE A 680 -17.28 20.36 8.65
C PHE A 680 -18.25 19.22 8.90
N TYR A 681 -18.79 18.65 7.83
CA TYR A 681 -19.48 17.36 7.87
C TYR A 681 -18.96 16.45 6.77
N ARG A 682 -18.82 15.17 7.10
CA ARG A 682 -18.59 14.12 6.12
C ARG A 682 -19.92 13.49 5.72
N ILE A 683 -20.18 13.42 4.42
CA ILE A 683 -21.30 12.70 3.81
C ILE A 683 -20.76 11.43 3.15
N ALA A 684 -21.29 10.26 3.50
CA ALA A 684 -20.93 9.01 2.85
C ALA A 684 -21.98 8.61 1.82
N PHE A 685 -21.57 8.34 0.58
CA PHE A 685 -22.48 7.92 -0.51
C PHE A 685 -22.40 6.40 -0.81
N SER A 686 -21.82 5.61 0.09
CA SER A 686 -21.60 4.18 -0.09
C SER A 686 -22.83 3.30 0.16
N MET A 687 -23.62 3.59 1.20
CA MET A 687 -24.70 2.70 1.67
C MET A 687 -26.08 3.07 1.11
N THR A 688 -26.37 4.37 1.04
CA THR A 688 -27.70 4.91 0.75
C THR A 688 -28.09 4.70 -0.72
N THR A 689 -29.39 4.52 -0.99
CA THR A 689 -29.92 4.43 -2.36
C THR A 689 -30.04 5.82 -3.00
N ALA A 690 -30.12 5.89 -4.33
CA ALA A 690 -30.36 7.14 -5.05
C ALA A 690 -31.61 7.87 -4.52
N SER A 691 -32.73 7.16 -4.39
CA SER A 691 -33.99 7.71 -3.90
C SER A 691 -33.90 8.29 -2.50
N ALA A 692 -33.17 7.62 -1.59
CA ALA A 692 -32.98 8.09 -0.23
C ALA A 692 -32.05 9.31 -0.18
N ILE A 693 -30.97 9.34 -0.99
CA ILE A 693 -30.10 10.52 -1.11
C ILE A 693 -30.90 11.74 -1.59
N ILE A 694 -31.67 11.58 -2.67
CA ILE A 694 -32.50 12.66 -3.24
C ILE A 694 -33.55 13.12 -2.22
N SER A 695 -34.25 12.17 -1.57
CA SER A 695 -35.27 12.50 -0.58
C SER A 695 -34.72 13.24 0.64
N ILE A 696 -33.49 12.92 1.08
CA ILE A 696 -32.83 13.60 2.19
C ILE A 696 -32.58 15.07 1.82
N PHE A 697 -31.95 15.33 0.68
CA PHE A 697 -31.62 16.72 0.30
C PHE A 697 -32.83 17.54 -0.14
N ALA A 698 -33.84 16.92 -0.75
CA ALA A 698 -35.10 17.60 -1.07
C ALA A 698 -35.93 17.95 0.18
N GLY A 699 -35.74 17.21 1.29
CA GLY A 699 -36.44 17.41 2.56
C GLY A 699 -35.77 18.40 3.50
N LEU A 700 -34.49 18.74 3.27
CA LEU A 700 -33.82 19.80 4.01
C LEU A 700 -34.41 21.15 3.58
N SER A 701 -35.21 21.75 4.46
CA SER A 701 -35.72 23.10 4.29
C SER A 701 -34.55 24.09 4.17
N PRO A 702 -34.67 25.19 3.41
CA PRO A 702 -33.73 26.33 3.48
C PRO A 702 -33.45 26.84 4.91
N THR A 703 -34.38 26.58 5.85
CA THR A 703 -34.28 26.98 7.26
C THR A 703 -33.57 25.97 8.16
N THR A 704 -33.20 24.79 7.67
CA THR A 704 -32.53 23.71 8.39
C THR A 704 -31.16 23.48 7.78
#